data_AF-A0A814FJI6-F1
#
_entry.id   AF-A0A814FJI6-F1
#
_cell.length_a   1.000
_cell.length_b   1.000
_cell.length_c   1.000
_cell.angle_alpha   90.00
_cell.angle_beta   90.00
_cell.angle_gamma   90.00
#
_symmetry.space_group_name_H-M   'P 1'
#
loop_
_entity.id
_entity.type
_entity.pdbx_description
1 polymer ?
#
loop_
_entity_poly.entity_id
_entity_poly.type
_entity_poly.pdbx_seq_one_letter_code
_entity_poly.pdbx_strand_id
1 'polypeptide(L)'
;MALYQKTVHRLEQFESLLKCDMIDMKRLKILAFNGCPAENGIRSLTWKILLNYLVLDRTKWSSHLSKQRELYRGYIRETIIKPGLTPTTESDVLDHPLNSAPDSSWAVYFKENEVLLQIDKDVRRLCPDLSFFQRETDYACAEILNQEAGFESLRKRIVSTALKVESQSRSRLTGRLEFEYQNKASQSSTTFDDNEYQLLPDGHEAHWEVVERILFVFSKLNSGQSYVQGMNEIIGPIYYTFATDPNPEWREHAEADAFYCFTNLMIHIRDNFMKIYDHSEFGILVRMQRLLMLLKRTESDIYYLFEKQKIKPEFYAFRWLTLLLSQEFRLPDVLRIWDSLFADQERNFEFLLYICCAMIVLQKNRLLSGSESQNIKLLQNYPQDIDIHHILEKAGRQIIAKRNYQQGELIFEEQPLVLAQFEWNKLYKYSACEYCLYPLESCEQNVRRLCQDTSIVIPYPECDPNQTISQRIVRCPKCNEMYCSAGCYHQAMNSYHSTLCQSDETDSKVQLIRQIIDLWRSAHPPPETTSISLVLKLMAMLKQSNNRLLLLQELQKFSQGVQSENQRFYHKLLRKEFQSQVEHLRQALSNFNEQYIQIEEFRWFLTPDGFRQLLALLGRNQQGVGTSPLAVWVKNCENLPTTEQAVAVAAAAAAAAASSDISQLIDAIYTKIDDVSGEFIDCEGSGLFKLQSCLNHSCDANAEIQYRHNNSTLSVVATRSISSNEEITINYLSECDRNRSRHSRQKLLQENYLFLCQCSRCVSEASELDETSEDDDDDDEMDEN
;
A
#
# COMPACT_ATOMS: atom_id res chain seq x y z
N MET A 1 11.98 -12.97 -20.15
CA MET A 1 10.79 -13.83 -20.29
C MET A 1 9.88 -13.80 -19.05
N ALA A 2 10.39 -13.86 -17.81
CA ALA A 2 9.55 -13.83 -16.60
C ALA A 2 8.76 -12.51 -16.37
N LEU A 3 9.38 -11.35 -16.60
CA LEU A 3 8.68 -10.04 -16.58
C LEU A 3 7.56 -9.99 -17.63
N TYR A 4 7.83 -10.52 -18.83
CA TYR A 4 6.86 -10.61 -19.91
C TYR A 4 5.67 -11.53 -19.54
N GLN A 5 5.92 -12.72 -18.99
CA GLN A 5 4.87 -13.61 -18.51
C GLN A 5 4.04 -13.01 -17.36
N LYS A 6 4.67 -12.25 -16.44
CA LYS A 6 3.97 -11.54 -15.36
C LYS A 6 3.06 -10.43 -15.89
N THR A 7 3.50 -9.69 -16.90
CA THR A 7 2.68 -8.69 -17.60
C THR A 7 1.51 -9.35 -18.35
N VAL A 8 1.77 -10.43 -19.09
CA VAL A 8 0.73 -11.19 -19.82
C VAL A 8 -0.35 -11.72 -18.87
N HIS A 9 0.06 -12.32 -17.74
CA HIS A 9 -0.90 -12.83 -16.77
C HIS A 9 -1.76 -11.73 -16.14
N ARG A 10 -1.16 -10.57 -15.85
CA ARG A 10 -1.91 -9.41 -15.32
C ARG A 10 -2.91 -8.89 -16.35
N LEU A 11 -2.54 -8.84 -17.63
CA LEU A 11 -3.46 -8.48 -18.72
C LEU A 11 -4.67 -9.43 -18.78
N GLU A 12 -4.43 -10.74 -18.72
CA GLU A 12 -5.51 -11.76 -18.70
C GLU A 12 -6.47 -11.59 -17.51
N GLN A 13 -5.95 -11.21 -16.33
CA GLN A 13 -6.78 -10.95 -15.15
C GLN A 13 -7.73 -9.76 -15.33
N PHE A 14 -7.22 -8.66 -15.90
CA PHE A 14 -8.07 -7.51 -16.23
C PHE A 14 -9.06 -7.85 -17.33
N GLU A 15 -8.60 -8.48 -18.41
CA GLU A 15 -9.48 -8.83 -19.52
C GLU A 15 -10.60 -9.78 -19.11
N SER A 16 -10.28 -10.84 -18.35
CA SER A 16 -11.29 -11.77 -17.86
C SER A 16 -12.34 -11.08 -16.98
N LEU A 17 -11.92 -10.15 -16.12
CA LEU A 17 -12.82 -9.40 -15.25
C LEU A 17 -13.68 -8.37 -16.03
N LEU A 18 -13.06 -7.62 -16.95
CA LEU A 18 -13.73 -6.57 -17.73
C LEU A 18 -14.63 -7.14 -18.84
N LYS A 19 -14.48 -8.43 -19.19
CA LYS A 19 -15.35 -9.15 -20.14
C LYS A 19 -16.61 -9.74 -19.48
N CYS A 20 -16.68 -9.83 -18.16
CA CYS A 20 -17.88 -10.32 -17.45
C CYS A 20 -19.08 -9.38 -17.62
N ASP A 21 -20.28 -9.92 -17.87
CA ASP A 21 -21.52 -9.12 -17.98
C ASP A 21 -21.77 -8.25 -16.75
N MET A 22 -21.48 -8.80 -15.56
CA MET A 22 -21.48 -8.09 -14.29
C MET A 22 -20.05 -7.98 -13.76
N ILE A 23 -19.51 -6.77 -13.71
CA ILE A 23 -18.14 -6.52 -13.25
C ILE A 23 -18.12 -6.46 -11.73
N ASP A 24 -17.23 -7.24 -11.12
CA ASP A 24 -16.97 -7.19 -9.67
C ASP A 24 -16.09 -5.98 -9.33
N MET A 25 -16.72 -4.94 -8.78
CA MET A 25 -16.05 -3.71 -8.33
C MET A 25 -14.96 -3.97 -7.29
N LYS A 26 -15.16 -4.91 -6.35
CA LYS A 26 -14.17 -5.17 -5.29
C LYS A 26 -12.91 -5.78 -5.90
N ARG A 27 -13.08 -6.76 -6.79
CA ARG A 27 -11.96 -7.38 -7.50
C ARG A 27 -11.26 -6.39 -8.44
N LEU A 28 -12.01 -5.52 -9.11
CA LEU A 28 -11.46 -4.48 -9.99
C LEU A 28 -10.59 -3.50 -9.20
N LYS A 29 -11.09 -3.01 -8.05
CA LYS A 29 -10.31 -2.15 -7.15
C LYS A 29 -9.02 -2.81 -6.69
N ILE A 30 -9.05 -4.07 -6.25
CA ILE A 30 -7.84 -4.80 -5.81
C ILE A 30 -6.80 -4.89 -6.94
N LEU A 31 -7.23 -5.19 -8.17
CA LEU A 31 -6.33 -5.26 -9.32
C LEU A 31 -5.77 -3.89 -9.68
N ALA A 32 -6.64 -2.88 -9.81
CA ALA A 32 -6.29 -1.51 -10.19
C ALA A 32 -5.42 -0.79 -9.15
N PHE A 33 -5.58 -1.11 -7.86
CA PHE A 33 -4.80 -0.48 -6.78
C PHE A 33 -3.29 -0.67 -6.96
N ASN A 34 -2.87 -1.75 -7.61
CA ASN A 34 -1.46 -2.03 -7.90
C ASN A 34 -1.00 -1.53 -9.28
N GLY A 35 -1.82 -0.73 -9.97
CA GLY A 35 -1.55 -0.15 -11.29
C GLY A 35 -2.32 -0.86 -12.42
N CYS A 36 -2.86 -0.08 -13.35
CA CYS A 36 -3.52 -0.62 -14.54
C CYS A 36 -2.49 -0.89 -15.66
N PRO A 37 -2.66 -1.95 -16.47
CA PRO A 37 -1.91 -2.10 -17.70
C PRO A 37 -2.17 -0.93 -18.67
N ALA A 38 -1.15 -0.52 -19.41
CA ALA A 38 -1.27 0.55 -20.41
C ALA A 38 -1.79 0.03 -21.76
N GLU A 39 -1.68 -1.28 -21.98
CA GLU A 39 -2.06 -1.97 -23.19
C GLU A 39 -3.58 -2.15 -23.30
N ASN A 40 -4.07 -2.34 -24.52
CA ASN A 40 -5.46 -2.72 -24.85
C ASN A 40 -6.55 -1.79 -24.30
N GLY A 41 -6.22 -0.54 -23.94
CA GLY A 41 -7.21 0.42 -23.40
C GLY A 41 -7.71 0.06 -22.01
N ILE A 42 -7.04 -0.86 -21.30
CA ILE A 42 -7.49 -1.37 -20.00
C ILE A 42 -7.60 -0.24 -18.96
N ARG A 43 -6.62 0.68 -18.91
CA ARG A 43 -6.67 1.84 -18.02
C ARG A 43 -7.88 2.73 -18.31
N SER A 44 -8.10 3.08 -19.58
CA SER A 44 -9.24 3.89 -20.05
C SER A 44 -10.56 3.29 -19.58
N LEU A 45 -10.77 1.99 -19.83
CA LEU A 45 -12.00 1.31 -19.41
C LEU A 45 -12.14 1.22 -17.88
N THR A 46 -11.04 0.91 -17.19
CA THR A 46 -11.02 0.79 -15.73
C THR A 46 -11.35 2.12 -15.05
N TRP A 47 -10.78 3.23 -15.53
CA TRP A 47 -11.04 4.57 -14.99
C TRP A 47 -12.50 4.98 -15.19
N LYS A 48 -13.07 4.70 -16.37
CA LYS A 48 -14.50 4.95 -16.64
C LYS A 48 -15.40 4.24 -15.63
N ILE A 49 -15.04 3.03 -15.20
CA ILE A 49 -15.80 2.29 -14.16
C ILE A 49 -15.52 2.85 -12.75
N LEU A 50 -14.26 3.06 -12.39
CA LEU A 50 -13.87 3.51 -11.04
C LEU A 50 -14.38 4.93 -10.72
N LEU A 51 -14.48 5.80 -11.73
CA LEU A 51 -15.06 7.14 -11.66
C LEU A 51 -16.59 7.15 -11.85
N ASN A 52 -17.25 6.00 -11.78
CA ASN A 52 -18.71 5.83 -11.90
C ASN A 52 -19.33 6.40 -13.20
N TYR A 53 -18.56 6.48 -14.28
CA TYR A 53 -19.15 6.80 -15.57
C TYR A 53 -19.84 5.56 -16.14
N LEU A 54 -19.14 4.43 -16.19
CA LEU A 54 -19.72 3.16 -16.60
C LEU A 54 -20.30 2.40 -15.39
N VAL A 55 -21.55 1.94 -15.54
CA VAL A 55 -22.21 1.06 -14.59
C VAL A 55 -21.58 -0.35 -14.61
N LEU A 56 -21.72 -1.12 -13.52
CA LEU A 56 -21.12 -2.45 -13.42
C LEU A 56 -21.73 -3.50 -14.37
N ASP A 57 -22.95 -3.25 -14.83
CA ASP A 57 -23.68 -4.10 -15.77
C ASP A 57 -23.36 -3.68 -17.22
N ARG A 58 -22.55 -4.49 -17.91
CA ARG A 58 -22.07 -4.22 -19.27
C ARG A 58 -23.18 -4.22 -20.31
N THR A 59 -24.27 -4.94 -20.06
CA THR A 59 -25.39 -5.03 -21.01
C THR A 59 -26.06 -3.67 -21.24
N LYS A 60 -25.87 -2.73 -20.30
CA LYS A 60 -26.41 -1.37 -20.35
C LYS A 60 -25.47 -0.33 -20.95
N TRP A 61 -24.22 -0.70 -21.27
CA TRP A 61 -23.21 0.27 -21.70
C TRP A 61 -23.56 0.97 -23.01
N SER A 62 -24.01 0.23 -24.01
CA SER A 62 -24.33 0.79 -25.34
C SER A 62 -25.41 1.89 -25.26
N SER A 63 -26.52 1.60 -24.57
CA SER A 63 -27.61 2.55 -24.38
C SER A 63 -27.20 3.73 -23.48
N HIS A 64 -26.43 3.46 -22.42
CA HIS A 64 -25.92 4.51 -21.52
C HIS A 64 -24.98 5.47 -22.25
N LEU A 65 -23.96 4.96 -22.95
CA LEU A 65 -22.98 5.76 -23.68
C LEU A 65 -23.64 6.60 -24.77
N SER A 66 -24.54 6.01 -25.55
CA SER A 66 -25.27 6.73 -26.59
C SER A 66 -26.06 7.91 -26.00
N LYS A 67 -26.77 7.69 -24.89
CA LYS A 67 -27.53 8.74 -24.20
C LYS A 67 -26.62 9.85 -23.66
N GLN A 68 -25.52 9.51 -22.97
CA GLN A 68 -24.63 10.49 -22.37
C GLN A 68 -23.88 11.30 -23.43
N ARG A 69 -23.39 10.66 -24.50
CA ARG A 69 -22.68 11.34 -25.57
C ARG A 69 -23.58 12.32 -26.33
N GLU A 70 -24.84 11.96 -26.58
CA GLU A 70 -25.80 12.90 -27.18
C GLU A 70 -26.17 14.05 -26.25
N LEU A 71 -26.32 13.76 -24.95
CA LEU A 71 -26.57 14.81 -23.95
C LEU A 71 -25.42 15.82 -23.89
N TYR A 72 -24.17 15.35 -23.93
CA TYR A 72 -23.00 16.22 -23.99
C TYR A 72 -22.96 17.09 -25.25
N ARG A 73 -23.30 16.54 -26.43
CA ARG A 73 -23.48 17.33 -27.65
C ARG A 73 -24.55 18.41 -27.49
N GLY A 74 -25.67 18.09 -26.82
CA GLY A 74 -26.68 19.07 -26.44
C GLY A 74 -26.09 20.23 -25.64
N TYR A 75 -25.26 19.95 -24.63
CA TYR A 75 -24.58 20.99 -23.85
C TYR A 75 -23.67 21.87 -24.70
N ILE A 76 -22.92 21.29 -25.64
CA ILE A 76 -22.10 22.06 -26.59
C ILE A 76 -22.98 23.05 -27.38
N ARG A 77 -24.08 22.54 -27.95
CA ARG A 77 -25.00 23.35 -28.76
C ARG A 77 -25.63 24.50 -27.98
N GLU A 78 -25.90 24.31 -26.69
CA GLU A 78 -26.52 25.31 -25.82
C GLU A 78 -25.52 26.31 -25.21
N THR A 79 -24.30 25.87 -24.92
CA THR A 79 -23.32 26.71 -24.18
C THR A 79 -22.42 27.54 -25.07
N ILE A 80 -22.21 27.14 -26.33
CA ILE A 80 -21.30 27.78 -27.29
C ILE A 80 -22.10 28.58 -28.34
N ILE A 81 -23.08 29.36 -27.88
CA ILE A 81 -23.90 30.24 -28.74
C ILE A 81 -23.39 31.68 -28.65
N LYS A 82 -23.32 32.37 -29.78
CA LYS A 82 -23.06 33.82 -29.83
C LYS A 82 -24.39 34.60 -29.82
N PRO A 83 -24.60 35.53 -28.87
CA PRO A 83 -25.78 36.39 -28.86
C PRO A 83 -25.95 37.15 -30.19
N GLY A 84 -27.18 37.22 -30.70
CA GLY A 84 -27.53 38.00 -31.90
C GLY A 84 -27.36 37.32 -33.27
N LEU A 85 -26.98 36.03 -33.32
CA LEU A 85 -26.93 35.24 -34.58
C LEU A 85 -28.14 34.30 -34.78
N THR A 86 -29.02 34.15 -33.80
CA THR A 86 -30.24 33.34 -33.87
C THR A 86 -31.47 34.18 -34.30
N PRO A 87 -32.41 33.66 -35.10
CA PRO A 87 -33.58 34.43 -35.58
C PRO A 87 -34.53 34.81 -34.42
N THR A 88 -34.94 36.08 -34.39
CA THR A 88 -35.44 36.83 -33.22
C THR A 88 -36.92 36.67 -32.86
N THR A 89 -37.21 36.72 -31.55
CA THR A 89 -38.44 37.29 -30.96
C THR A 89 -38.27 38.79 -30.63
N GLU A 90 -39.34 39.57 -30.51
CA GLU A 90 -39.31 41.05 -30.31
C GLU A 90 -38.48 41.53 -29.09
N SER A 91 -38.22 40.68 -28.09
CA SER A 91 -37.37 41.00 -26.93
C SER A 91 -35.87 41.09 -27.24
N ASP A 92 -35.39 40.40 -28.28
CA ASP A 92 -33.96 40.34 -28.63
C ASP A 92 -33.44 41.64 -29.28
N VAL A 93 -34.34 42.49 -29.78
CA VAL A 93 -33.99 43.73 -30.50
C VAL A 93 -33.42 44.81 -29.56
N LEU A 94 -33.74 44.72 -28.26
CA LEU A 94 -33.28 45.66 -27.22
C LEU A 94 -31.99 45.20 -26.54
N ASP A 95 -31.57 43.95 -26.71
CA ASP A 95 -30.38 43.42 -26.06
C ASP A 95 -29.15 43.49 -26.98
N HIS A 96 -28.25 44.43 -26.67
CA HIS A 96 -27.10 44.76 -27.52
C HIS A 96 -25.78 44.65 -26.74
N PRO A 97 -24.61 44.57 -27.42
CA PRO A 97 -23.29 44.43 -26.76
C PRO A 97 -22.94 45.50 -25.71
N LEU A 98 -23.58 46.67 -25.75
CA LEU A 98 -23.36 47.75 -24.77
C LEU A 98 -24.39 47.76 -23.63
N ASN A 99 -25.26 46.75 -23.56
CA ASN A 99 -26.33 46.69 -22.57
C ASN A 99 -25.73 46.23 -21.24
N SER A 100 -25.80 47.09 -20.23
CA SER A 100 -25.27 46.81 -18.89
C SER A 100 -26.30 46.21 -17.94
N ALA A 101 -27.49 45.88 -18.43
CA ALA A 101 -28.53 45.26 -17.62
C ALA A 101 -28.09 43.86 -17.16
N PRO A 102 -28.33 43.46 -15.89
CA PRO A 102 -27.88 42.17 -15.36
C PRO A 102 -28.45 40.95 -16.08
N ASP A 103 -29.58 41.12 -16.77
CA ASP A 103 -30.31 40.12 -17.56
C ASP A 103 -29.92 40.12 -19.05
N SER A 104 -28.99 40.98 -19.46
CA SER A 104 -28.47 41.02 -20.84
C SER A 104 -27.67 39.76 -21.17
N SER A 105 -28.03 39.11 -22.27
CA SER A 105 -27.28 37.98 -22.85
C SER A 105 -25.85 38.39 -23.23
N TRP A 106 -25.65 39.65 -23.64
CA TRP A 106 -24.34 40.21 -23.92
C TRP A 106 -23.50 40.44 -22.67
N ALA A 107 -24.09 40.94 -21.57
CA ALA A 107 -23.37 41.10 -20.31
C ALA A 107 -22.91 39.75 -19.75
N VAL A 108 -23.77 38.72 -19.83
CA VAL A 108 -23.44 37.33 -19.47
C VAL A 108 -22.35 36.78 -20.40
N TYR A 109 -22.47 36.98 -21.71
CA TYR A 109 -21.47 36.55 -22.70
C TYR A 109 -20.09 37.14 -22.44
N PHE A 110 -19.98 38.44 -22.09
CA PHE A 110 -18.67 39.05 -21.79
C PHE A 110 -18.08 38.55 -20.48
N LYS A 111 -18.89 38.32 -19.45
CA LYS A 111 -18.43 37.71 -18.20
C LYS A 111 -17.89 36.29 -18.43
N GLU A 112 -18.54 35.54 -19.31
CA GLU A 112 -18.06 34.21 -19.71
C GLU A 112 -16.75 34.26 -20.50
N ASN A 113 -16.49 35.33 -21.26
CA ASN A 113 -15.22 35.49 -21.97
C ASN A 113 -14.04 35.66 -21.00
N GLU A 114 -14.27 36.24 -19.82
CA GLU A 114 -13.23 36.34 -18.79
C GLU A 114 -12.85 34.96 -18.27
N VAL A 115 -13.83 34.09 -18.02
CA VAL A 115 -13.62 32.70 -17.61
C VAL A 115 -12.93 31.91 -18.73
N LEU A 116 -13.39 32.06 -19.97
CA LEU A 116 -12.81 31.40 -21.14
C LEU A 116 -11.34 31.82 -21.34
N LEU A 117 -11.01 33.10 -21.17
CA LEU A 117 -9.64 33.59 -21.27
C LEU A 117 -8.74 33.01 -20.15
N GLN A 118 -9.28 32.75 -18.97
CA GLN A 118 -8.54 32.08 -17.90
C GLN A 118 -8.28 30.61 -18.26
N ILE A 119 -9.30 29.91 -18.78
CA ILE A 119 -9.17 28.52 -19.25
C ILE A 119 -8.11 28.44 -20.35
N ASP A 120 -8.21 29.26 -21.40
CA ASP A 120 -7.27 29.30 -22.55
C ASP A 120 -5.81 29.39 -22.07
N LYS A 121 -5.53 30.33 -21.17
CA LYS A 121 -4.18 30.53 -20.61
C LYS A 121 -3.65 29.31 -19.87
N ASP A 122 -4.51 28.55 -19.21
CA ASP A 122 -4.11 27.41 -18.40
C ASP A 122 -3.97 26.14 -19.26
N VAL A 123 -4.86 25.91 -20.23
CA VAL A 123 -4.78 24.71 -21.09
C VAL A 123 -3.63 24.78 -22.09
N ARG A 124 -3.22 25.97 -22.55
CA ARG A 124 -2.05 26.14 -23.42
C ARG A 124 -0.75 25.68 -22.78
N ARG A 125 -0.68 25.73 -21.44
CA ARG A 125 0.48 25.37 -20.62
C ARG A 125 0.34 23.99 -19.97
N LEU A 126 -0.69 23.22 -20.33
CA LEU A 126 -0.95 21.90 -19.78
C LEU A 126 0.11 20.89 -20.24
N CYS A 127 0.74 20.20 -19.27
CA CYS A 127 1.77 19.18 -19.50
C CYS A 127 2.81 19.59 -20.58
N PRO A 128 3.60 20.65 -20.37
CA PRO A 128 4.44 21.25 -21.41
C PRO A 128 5.54 20.30 -21.93
N ASP A 129 5.94 19.31 -21.12
CA ASP A 129 6.91 18.28 -21.51
C ASP A 129 6.34 17.25 -22.50
N LEU A 130 5.04 17.27 -22.77
CA LEU A 130 4.34 16.33 -23.63
C LEU A 130 3.69 17.04 -24.81
N SER A 131 4.24 16.86 -26.01
CA SER A 131 3.71 17.43 -27.27
C SER A 131 2.27 17.03 -27.63
N PHE A 132 1.68 16.06 -26.93
CA PHE A 132 0.34 15.55 -27.21
C PHE A 132 -0.71 16.65 -27.25
N PHE A 133 -0.73 17.54 -26.26
CA PHE A 133 -1.80 18.54 -26.15
C PHE A 133 -1.76 19.57 -27.29
N GLN A 134 -0.59 19.82 -27.85
CA GLN A 134 -0.34 20.78 -28.94
C GLN A 134 -0.60 20.19 -30.32
N ARG A 135 -0.70 18.86 -30.42
CA ARG A 135 -0.99 18.17 -31.68
C ARG A 135 -2.46 18.31 -32.03
N GLU A 136 -2.71 18.22 -33.33
CA GLU A 136 -4.05 18.10 -33.91
C GLU A 136 -4.73 16.81 -33.42
N THR A 137 -6.00 16.92 -33.06
CA THR A 137 -6.84 15.76 -32.73
C THR A 137 -7.35 15.07 -34.00
N ASP A 138 -7.41 13.74 -33.98
CA ASP A 138 -8.03 12.95 -35.06
C ASP A 138 -9.55 13.19 -35.18
N TYR A 139 -10.18 13.72 -34.10
CA TYR A 139 -11.63 13.83 -33.96
C TYR A 139 -12.03 15.26 -33.58
N ALA A 140 -11.97 16.16 -34.56
CA ALA A 140 -12.30 17.55 -34.38
C ALA A 140 -13.83 17.77 -34.26
N CYS A 141 -14.27 18.71 -33.41
CA CYS A 141 -15.68 19.02 -33.22
C CYS A 141 -16.27 19.77 -34.44
N ALA A 142 -16.84 19.00 -35.37
CA ALA A 142 -17.43 19.51 -36.61
C ALA A 142 -18.52 20.57 -36.38
N GLU A 143 -19.35 20.43 -35.33
CA GLU A 143 -20.46 21.35 -35.01
C GLU A 143 -19.97 22.78 -34.75
N ILE A 144 -18.77 22.94 -34.20
CA ILE A 144 -18.19 24.25 -33.85
C ILE A 144 -17.29 24.78 -34.97
N LEU A 145 -16.55 23.89 -35.64
CA LEU A 145 -15.52 24.28 -36.60
C LEU A 145 -16.07 24.58 -38.00
N ASN A 146 -17.20 23.98 -38.39
CA ASN A 146 -17.78 24.15 -39.73
C ASN A 146 -18.63 25.41 -39.93
N GLN A 147 -18.65 26.34 -38.96
CA GLN A 147 -19.40 27.61 -39.04
C GLN A 147 -20.88 27.41 -39.43
N GLU A 148 -21.54 26.40 -38.87
CA GLU A 148 -23.00 26.30 -38.96
C GLU A 148 -23.65 27.55 -38.34
N ALA A 149 -24.79 27.97 -38.89
CA ALA A 149 -25.42 29.25 -38.54
C ALA A 149 -25.70 29.37 -37.03
N GLY A 150 -24.92 30.19 -36.32
CA GLY A 150 -25.11 30.48 -34.89
C GLY A 150 -23.90 30.20 -33.98
N PHE A 151 -22.90 29.44 -34.45
CA PHE A 151 -21.72 29.07 -33.66
C PHE A 151 -20.48 29.93 -33.99
N GLU A 152 -19.74 30.35 -32.95
CA GLU A 152 -18.42 30.95 -33.07
C GLU A 152 -17.43 30.07 -32.31
N SER A 153 -16.37 29.60 -32.98
CA SER A 153 -15.31 28.83 -32.33
C SER A 153 -14.73 29.57 -31.12
N LEU A 154 -14.45 28.87 -30.02
CA LEU A 154 -13.88 29.47 -28.81
C LEU A 154 -12.59 30.26 -29.10
N ARG A 155 -11.75 29.75 -30.01
CA ARG A 155 -10.57 30.45 -30.56
C ARG A 155 -10.89 31.87 -31.08
N LYS A 156 -11.94 32.02 -31.91
CA LYS A 156 -12.38 33.33 -32.44
C LYS A 156 -12.97 34.22 -31.34
N ARG A 157 -13.70 33.64 -30.39
CA ARG A 157 -14.24 34.33 -29.21
C ARG A 157 -13.13 34.92 -28.33
N ILE A 158 -12.01 34.21 -28.17
CA ILE A 158 -10.83 34.67 -27.43
C ILE A 158 -10.12 35.81 -28.17
N VAL A 159 -9.81 35.64 -29.47
CA VAL A 159 -9.13 36.66 -30.27
C VAL A 159 -9.90 37.99 -30.26
N SER A 160 -11.22 37.93 -30.46
CA SER A 160 -12.06 39.13 -30.43
C SER A 160 -12.12 39.82 -29.06
N THR A 161 -11.99 39.04 -27.97
CA THR A 161 -11.92 39.57 -26.60
C THR A 161 -10.57 40.22 -26.32
N ALA A 162 -9.47 39.60 -26.73
CA ALA A 162 -8.11 40.14 -26.54
C ALA A 162 -7.91 41.49 -27.27
N LEU A 163 -8.38 41.61 -28.52
CA LEU A 163 -8.32 42.84 -29.30
C LEU A 163 -9.07 44.01 -28.63
N LYS A 164 -10.20 43.74 -27.95
CA LYS A 164 -10.93 44.75 -27.19
C LYS A 164 -10.14 45.27 -25.99
N VAL A 165 -9.41 44.39 -25.29
CA VAL A 165 -8.60 44.77 -24.12
C VAL A 165 -7.40 45.63 -24.53
N GLU A 166 -6.72 45.29 -25.63
CA GLU A 166 -5.58 46.07 -26.14
C GLU A 166 -5.97 47.48 -26.57
N SER A 167 -7.12 47.63 -27.26
CA SER A 167 -7.66 48.93 -27.67
C SER A 167 -8.05 49.87 -26.52
N GLN A 168 -8.08 49.37 -25.27
CA GLN A 168 -8.48 50.12 -24.07
C GLN A 168 -7.30 50.47 -23.13
N SER A 169 -6.06 50.16 -23.49
CA SER A 169 -4.90 50.46 -22.65
C SER A 169 -4.69 51.98 -22.47
N ARG A 170 -4.67 52.46 -21.22
CA ARG A 170 -4.50 53.88 -20.87
C ARG A 170 -3.02 54.23 -20.65
N SER A 171 -2.52 55.25 -21.34
CA SER A 171 -1.22 55.86 -21.02
C SER A 171 -1.28 56.54 -19.63
N ARG A 172 -0.36 56.13 -18.73
CA ARG A 172 -0.34 56.56 -17.31
C ARG A 172 0.08 58.02 -17.08
N LEU A 173 0.47 58.77 -18.13
CA LEU A 173 1.06 60.11 -17.97
C LEU A 173 0.16 61.28 -18.38
N THR A 174 -0.89 61.07 -19.18
CA THR A 174 -1.68 62.21 -19.71
C THR A 174 -3.19 62.03 -19.66
N GLY A 175 -3.72 60.87 -19.25
CA GLY A 175 -5.16 60.65 -19.06
C GLY A 175 -6.02 60.82 -20.32
N ARG A 176 -5.41 60.88 -21.51
CA ARG A 176 -6.08 61.04 -22.79
C ARG A 176 -6.19 59.67 -23.47
N LEU A 177 -7.39 59.35 -24.01
CA LEU A 177 -7.59 58.22 -24.91
C LEU A 177 -6.92 58.57 -26.25
N GLU A 178 -5.78 57.96 -26.55
CA GLU A 178 -5.18 58.03 -27.88
C GLU A 178 -5.77 56.91 -28.74
N PHE A 179 -6.60 57.28 -29.72
CA PHE A 179 -7.02 56.37 -30.78
C PHE A 179 -5.92 56.31 -31.84
N GLU A 180 -5.03 55.32 -31.77
CA GLU A 180 -4.18 55.00 -32.91
C GLU A 180 -4.97 54.16 -33.93
N TYR A 181 -5.44 54.82 -34.99
CA TYR A 181 -5.97 54.16 -36.17
C TYR A 181 -4.79 53.69 -37.05
N GLN A 182 -4.20 52.54 -36.73
CA GLN A 182 -3.28 51.87 -37.66
C GLN A 182 -4.06 50.92 -38.56
N ASN A 183 -4.36 51.39 -39.78
CA ASN A 183 -4.70 50.54 -40.92
C ASN A 183 -3.50 49.62 -41.23
N LYS A 184 -3.53 48.39 -40.74
CA LYS A 184 -2.69 47.27 -41.24
C LYS A 184 -3.56 46.07 -41.58
N ALA A 185 -4.55 46.29 -42.44
CA ALA A 185 -4.98 45.23 -43.34
C ALA A 185 -3.85 45.04 -44.35
N SER A 186 -3.18 43.88 -44.28
CA SER A 186 -2.01 43.49 -45.08
C SER A 186 -0.66 43.90 -44.46
N GLN A 187 0.04 42.92 -43.90
CA GLN A 187 1.43 43.00 -43.39
C GLN A 187 1.63 43.68 -42.01
N SER A 188 1.23 43.00 -40.94
CA SER A 188 2.03 42.99 -39.70
C SER A 188 1.82 41.71 -38.93
N SER A 189 2.89 40.92 -38.91
CA SER A 189 3.36 40.21 -37.72
C SER A 189 3.26 41.13 -36.50
N THR A 190 2.16 41.03 -35.76
CA THR A 190 2.04 41.61 -34.42
C THR A 190 2.71 40.66 -33.45
N THR A 191 3.78 41.17 -32.85
CA THR A 191 4.61 40.59 -31.81
C THR A 191 3.79 40.21 -30.57
N PHE A 192 3.16 39.03 -30.60
CA PHE A 192 3.11 38.18 -29.41
C PHE A 192 4.47 37.48 -29.34
N ASP A 193 5.02 37.32 -28.15
CA ASP A 193 6.35 36.71 -27.91
C ASP A 193 6.58 35.51 -28.85
N ASP A 194 7.62 35.61 -29.69
CA ASP A 194 7.88 34.83 -30.91
C ASP A 194 8.30 33.36 -30.63
N ASN A 195 7.70 32.70 -29.62
CA ASN A 195 8.05 31.33 -29.21
C ASN A 195 6.89 30.40 -28.82
N GLU A 196 5.61 30.78 -28.89
CA GLU A 196 4.51 29.92 -28.39
C GLU A 196 3.45 29.53 -29.44
N TYR A 197 3.51 28.26 -29.86
CA TYR A 197 2.48 27.43 -30.52
C TYR A 197 1.82 27.95 -31.81
N GLN A 198 2.12 27.29 -32.93
CA GLN A 198 1.52 27.55 -34.24
C GLN A 198 0.02 27.23 -34.25
N LEU A 199 -0.82 28.22 -34.60
CA LEU A 199 -2.26 28.02 -34.75
C LEU A 199 -2.56 27.09 -35.93
N LEU A 200 -3.39 26.07 -35.70
CA LEU A 200 -3.83 25.15 -36.74
C LEU A 200 -4.79 25.83 -37.73
N PRO A 201 -4.86 25.39 -39.00
CA PRO A 201 -5.80 25.95 -39.98
C PRO A 201 -7.28 25.83 -39.56
N ASP A 202 -8.15 26.62 -40.18
CA ASP A 202 -9.61 26.51 -39.99
C ASP A 202 -10.09 25.09 -40.34
N GLY A 203 -10.94 24.51 -39.48
CA GLY A 203 -11.39 23.11 -39.58
C GLY A 203 -10.57 22.12 -38.76
N HIS A 204 -9.44 22.55 -38.19
CA HIS A 204 -8.58 21.72 -37.35
C HIS A 204 -8.53 22.28 -35.92
N GLU A 205 -8.49 21.38 -34.94
CA GLU A 205 -8.34 21.74 -33.52
C GLU A 205 -7.24 20.92 -32.84
N ALA A 206 -6.56 21.53 -31.89
CA ALA A 206 -5.56 20.86 -31.07
C ALA A 206 -6.22 20.17 -29.87
N HIS A 207 -5.54 19.19 -29.29
CA HIS A 207 -6.00 18.51 -28.08
C HIS A 207 -6.24 19.47 -26.90
N TRP A 208 -5.45 20.54 -26.74
CA TRP A 208 -5.70 21.57 -25.71
C TRP A 208 -7.00 22.36 -25.94
N GLU A 209 -7.45 22.54 -27.19
CA GLU A 209 -8.73 23.19 -27.51
C GLU A 209 -9.92 22.29 -27.15
N VAL A 210 -9.74 20.97 -27.25
CA VAL A 210 -10.73 20.00 -26.76
C VAL A 210 -10.87 20.12 -25.24
N VAL A 211 -9.75 20.21 -24.52
CA VAL A 211 -9.74 20.40 -23.05
C VAL A 211 -10.35 21.75 -22.66
N GLU A 212 -10.06 22.83 -23.40
CA GLU A 212 -10.69 24.14 -23.23
C GLU A 212 -12.22 24.03 -23.26
N ARG A 213 -12.73 23.35 -24.28
CA ARG A 213 -14.17 23.16 -24.48
C ARG A 213 -14.81 22.37 -23.34
N ILE A 214 -14.19 21.27 -22.90
CA ILE A 214 -14.66 20.48 -21.75
C ILE A 214 -14.80 21.36 -20.51
N LEU A 215 -13.76 22.14 -20.17
CA LEU A 215 -13.75 23.01 -18.99
C LEU A 215 -14.75 24.15 -19.11
N PHE A 216 -14.90 24.72 -20.31
CA PHE A 216 -15.87 25.79 -20.55
C PHE A 216 -17.30 25.28 -20.36
N VAL A 217 -17.65 24.14 -20.96
CA VAL A 217 -18.96 23.48 -20.76
C VAL A 217 -19.19 23.16 -19.28
N PHE A 218 -18.20 22.61 -18.58
CA PHE A 218 -18.29 22.33 -17.15
C PHE A 218 -18.57 23.60 -16.33
N SER A 219 -17.86 24.69 -16.60
CA SER A 219 -18.01 25.96 -15.87
C SER A 219 -19.42 26.55 -16.02
N LYS A 220 -20.01 26.41 -17.21
CA LYS A 220 -21.36 26.88 -17.54
C LYS A 220 -22.43 26.07 -16.81
N LEU A 221 -22.28 24.75 -16.76
CA LEU A 221 -23.22 23.84 -16.09
C LEU A 221 -23.11 23.92 -14.56
N ASN A 222 -21.94 24.30 -14.04
CA ASN A 222 -21.65 24.35 -12.60
C ASN A 222 -21.33 25.78 -12.14
N SER A 223 -22.17 26.76 -12.48
CA SER A 223 -21.92 28.19 -12.21
C SER A 223 -21.63 28.56 -10.75
N GLY A 224 -22.07 27.74 -9.79
CA GLY A 224 -21.76 27.91 -8.36
C GLY A 224 -20.30 27.60 -8.00
N GLN A 225 -19.63 26.71 -8.73
CA GLN A 225 -18.20 26.44 -8.61
C GLN A 225 -17.40 27.20 -9.67
N SER A 226 -17.92 27.23 -10.91
CA SER A 226 -17.25 27.72 -12.12
C SER A 226 -15.89 27.05 -12.35
N TYR A 227 -15.09 27.60 -13.27
CA TYR A 227 -13.70 27.21 -13.44
C TYR A 227 -12.84 27.75 -12.29
N VAL A 228 -11.95 26.91 -11.79
CA VAL A 228 -10.90 27.28 -10.83
C VAL A 228 -9.56 26.81 -11.39
N GLN A 229 -8.55 27.68 -11.36
CA GLN A 229 -7.20 27.35 -11.82
C GLN A 229 -6.69 26.06 -11.15
N GLY A 230 -6.15 25.15 -11.96
CA GLY A 230 -5.74 23.80 -11.53
C GLY A 230 -6.71 22.71 -11.97
N MET A 231 -7.96 23.03 -12.31
CA MET A 231 -8.89 22.05 -12.90
C MET A 231 -8.37 21.48 -14.23
N ASN A 232 -7.64 22.29 -15.02
CA ASN A 232 -6.94 21.88 -16.23
C ASN A 232 -5.96 20.71 -15.98
N GLU A 233 -5.27 20.73 -14.84
CA GLU A 233 -4.33 19.68 -14.42
C GLU A 233 -5.03 18.38 -14.00
N ILE A 234 -6.32 18.45 -13.66
CA ILE A 234 -7.13 17.28 -13.31
C ILE A 234 -7.71 16.63 -14.58
N ILE A 235 -8.28 17.43 -15.48
CA ILE A 235 -8.87 16.90 -16.73
C ILE A 235 -7.81 16.37 -17.70
N GLY A 236 -6.61 16.97 -17.73
CA GLY A 236 -5.54 16.62 -18.67
C GLY A 236 -5.21 15.13 -18.69
N PRO A 237 -4.83 14.50 -17.55
CA PRO A 237 -4.53 13.08 -17.50
C PRO A 237 -5.72 12.17 -17.85
N ILE A 238 -6.96 12.56 -17.51
CA ILE A 238 -8.17 11.82 -17.87
C ILE A 238 -8.37 11.84 -19.38
N TYR A 239 -8.36 13.03 -19.97
CA TYR A 239 -8.53 13.21 -21.40
C TYR A 239 -7.44 12.50 -22.19
N TYR A 240 -6.17 12.65 -21.80
CA TYR A 240 -5.05 11.93 -22.40
C TYR A 240 -5.32 10.42 -22.43
N THR A 241 -5.69 9.84 -21.28
CA THR A 241 -5.94 8.40 -21.15
C THR A 241 -7.02 7.90 -22.10
N PHE A 242 -8.06 8.70 -22.37
CA PHE A 242 -9.16 8.32 -23.25
C PHE A 242 -8.88 8.63 -24.73
N ALA A 243 -8.20 9.74 -25.00
CA ALA A 243 -7.84 10.17 -26.35
C ALA A 243 -6.68 9.34 -26.95
N THR A 244 -5.90 8.63 -26.13
CA THR A 244 -4.90 7.67 -26.58
C THR A 244 -5.36 6.21 -26.52
N ASP A 245 -6.67 5.96 -26.36
CA ASP A 245 -7.21 4.60 -26.35
C ASP A 245 -6.90 3.87 -27.68
N PRO A 246 -6.43 2.61 -27.67
CA PRO A 246 -6.12 1.91 -28.92
C PRO A 246 -7.34 1.67 -29.81
N ASN A 247 -8.56 1.71 -29.27
CA ASN A 247 -9.78 1.55 -30.05
C ASN A 247 -10.28 2.92 -30.58
N PRO A 248 -10.36 3.10 -31.92
CA PRO A 248 -10.85 4.33 -32.54
C PRO A 248 -12.24 4.77 -32.08
N GLU A 249 -13.18 3.84 -31.83
CA GLU A 249 -14.54 4.17 -31.38
C GLU A 249 -14.54 4.81 -29.98
N TRP A 250 -13.60 4.41 -29.12
CA TRP A 250 -13.45 5.03 -27.80
C TRP A 250 -12.75 6.38 -27.89
N ARG A 251 -11.78 6.54 -28.81
CA ARG A 251 -11.10 7.83 -29.03
C ARG A 251 -12.00 8.90 -29.60
N GLU A 252 -12.89 8.54 -30.54
CA GLU A 252 -13.86 9.46 -31.14
C GLU A 252 -14.71 10.18 -30.07
N HIS A 253 -15.02 9.48 -28.99
CA HIS A 253 -15.86 10.00 -27.92
C HIS A 253 -15.07 10.36 -26.65
N ALA A 254 -13.74 10.47 -26.74
CA ALA A 254 -12.88 10.75 -25.59
C ALA A 254 -13.25 12.06 -24.88
N GLU A 255 -13.68 13.09 -25.61
CA GLU A 255 -14.11 14.36 -25.06
C GLU A 255 -15.33 14.21 -24.13
N ALA A 256 -16.41 13.62 -24.64
CA ALA A 256 -17.64 13.42 -23.87
C ALA A 256 -17.41 12.48 -22.67
N ASP A 257 -16.69 11.37 -22.89
CA ASP A 257 -16.38 10.41 -21.83
C ASP A 257 -15.51 11.07 -20.73
N ALA A 258 -14.53 11.90 -21.11
CA ALA A 258 -13.68 12.64 -20.18
C ALA A 258 -14.48 13.67 -19.38
N PHE A 259 -15.41 14.39 -20.01
CA PHE A 259 -16.30 15.34 -19.33
C PHE A 259 -17.07 14.68 -18.17
N TYR A 260 -17.67 13.52 -18.39
CA TYR A 260 -18.43 12.83 -17.33
C TYR A 260 -17.54 12.27 -16.23
N CYS A 261 -16.41 11.62 -16.59
CA CYS A 261 -15.45 11.15 -15.61
C CYS A 261 -14.88 12.28 -14.74
N PHE A 262 -14.55 13.41 -15.37
CA PHE A 262 -14.09 14.61 -14.69
C PHE A 262 -15.17 15.19 -13.79
N THR A 263 -16.41 15.33 -14.28
CA THR A 263 -17.52 15.84 -13.47
C THR A 263 -17.76 14.98 -12.23
N ASN A 264 -17.74 13.66 -12.37
CA ASN A 264 -17.87 12.73 -11.25
C ASN A 264 -16.71 12.84 -10.26
N LEU A 265 -15.47 13.00 -10.75
CA LEU A 265 -14.31 13.22 -9.90
C LEU A 265 -14.42 14.56 -9.14
N MET A 266 -14.82 15.62 -9.83
CA MET A 266 -14.97 16.95 -9.25
C MET A 266 -15.99 16.97 -8.11
N ILE A 267 -17.05 16.17 -8.15
CA ILE A 267 -17.98 16.03 -7.01
C ILE A 267 -17.24 15.63 -5.72
N HIS A 268 -16.23 14.76 -5.83
CA HIS A 268 -15.47 14.27 -4.68
C HIS A 268 -14.36 15.21 -4.21
N ILE A 269 -13.77 15.99 -5.12
CA ILE A 269 -12.62 16.86 -4.81
C ILE A 269 -12.96 18.36 -4.82
N ARG A 270 -14.22 18.75 -5.07
CA ARG A 270 -14.69 20.14 -5.15
C ARG A 270 -14.30 20.97 -3.94
N ASP A 271 -14.37 20.38 -2.75
CA ASP A 271 -14.06 21.05 -1.49
C ASP A 271 -12.61 21.57 -1.45
N ASN A 272 -11.69 20.96 -2.22
CA ASN A 272 -10.31 21.42 -2.36
C ASN A 272 -10.17 22.69 -3.21
N PHE A 273 -11.14 22.99 -4.08
CA PHE A 273 -11.11 24.13 -5.01
C PHE A 273 -11.92 25.33 -4.51
N MET A 274 -12.79 25.12 -3.52
CA MET A 274 -13.75 26.12 -3.08
C MET A 274 -13.43 26.60 -1.68
N LYS A 275 -13.00 27.87 -1.58
CA LYS A 275 -12.63 28.52 -0.32
C LYS A 275 -13.67 28.40 0.80
N ILE A 276 -14.96 28.36 0.44
CA ILE A 276 -16.06 28.21 1.41
C ILE A 276 -16.04 26.87 2.15
N TYR A 277 -15.36 25.86 1.60
CA TYR A 277 -15.25 24.52 2.15
C TYR A 277 -13.86 24.21 2.72
N ASP A 278 -12.94 25.19 2.79
CA ASP A 278 -11.57 24.99 3.29
C ASP A 278 -11.51 24.31 4.67
N HIS A 279 -12.50 24.58 5.53
CA HIS A 279 -12.64 24.05 6.88
C HIS A 279 -13.63 22.87 6.99
N SER A 280 -14.20 22.39 5.88
CA SER A 280 -15.04 21.19 5.89
C SER A 280 -14.20 19.95 6.25
N GLU A 281 -14.85 18.85 6.63
CA GLU A 281 -14.15 17.59 6.93
C GLU A 281 -13.21 17.13 5.79
N PHE A 282 -13.59 17.44 4.54
CA PHE A 282 -12.84 17.11 3.33
C PHE A 282 -12.15 18.33 2.71
N GLY A 283 -12.19 19.48 3.40
CA GLY A 283 -11.59 20.74 2.98
C GLY A 283 -10.07 20.72 3.00
N ILE A 284 -9.47 21.54 2.15
CA ILE A 284 -8.02 21.54 1.94
C ILE A 284 -7.21 21.84 3.21
N LEU A 285 -7.67 22.74 4.09
CA LEU A 285 -6.97 23.07 5.32
C LEU A 285 -7.00 21.90 6.32
N VAL A 286 -8.15 21.25 6.46
CA VAL A 286 -8.30 20.06 7.32
C VAL A 286 -7.44 18.91 6.80
N ARG A 287 -7.39 18.70 5.48
CA ARG A 287 -6.55 17.66 4.87
C ARG A 287 -5.06 17.93 5.06
N MET A 288 -4.61 19.18 4.91
CA MET A 288 -3.22 19.55 5.23
C MET A 288 -2.89 19.35 6.71
N GLN A 289 -3.83 19.67 7.61
CA GLN A 289 -3.66 19.40 9.03
C GLN A 289 -3.57 17.90 9.32
N ARG A 290 -4.41 17.07 8.67
CA ARG A 290 -4.32 15.60 8.77
C ARG A 290 -2.98 15.07 8.27
N LEU A 291 -2.47 15.59 7.15
CA LEU A 291 -1.13 15.26 6.67
C LEU A 291 -0.05 15.60 7.71
N LEU A 292 -0.10 16.78 8.33
CA LEU A 292 0.83 17.15 9.40
C LEU A 292 0.69 16.24 10.63
N MET A 293 -0.52 15.87 11.02
CA MET A 293 -0.74 14.94 12.13
C MET A 293 -0.21 13.54 11.81
N LEU A 294 -0.37 13.09 10.57
CA LEU A 294 0.20 11.84 10.09
C LEU A 294 1.73 11.90 10.11
N LEU A 295 2.32 13.00 9.65
CA LEU A 295 3.76 13.23 9.70
C LEU A 295 4.27 13.29 11.14
N LYS A 296 3.56 13.96 12.05
CA LYS A 296 3.92 14.01 13.48
C LYS A 296 3.95 12.63 14.11
N ARG A 297 3.02 11.75 13.73
CA ARG A 297 2.93 10.37 14.24
C ARG A 297 4.02 9.46 13.65
N THR A 298 4.37 9.67 12.38
CA THR A 298 5.27 8.78 11.63
C THR A 298 6.73 9.21 11.67
N GLU A 299 7.00 10.52 11.56
CA GLU A 299 8.33 11.13 11.50
C GLU A 299 8.34 12.46 12.28
N SER A 300 8.33 12.37 13.61
CA SER A 300 8.20 13.52 14.51
C SER A 300 9.35 14.53 14.36
N ASP A 301 10.57 14.06 14.06
CA ASP A 301 11.73 14.91 13.83
C ASP A 301 11.50 15.91 12.68
N ILE A 302 10.90 15.44 11.59
CA ILE A 302 10.58 16.30 10.43
C ILE A 302 9.45 17.25 10.77
N TYR A 303 8.44 16.79 11.52
CA TYR A 303 7.37 17.67 12.00
C TYR A 303 7.92 18.82 12.85
N TYR A 304 8.76 18.53 13.85
CA TYR A 304 9.38 19.56 14.69
C TYR A 304 10.38 20.43 13.93
N LEU A 305 11.08 19.87 12.93
CA LEU A 305 11.90 20.66 12.01
C LEU A 305 11.04 21.67 11.26
N PHE A 306 9.88 21.26 10.72
CA PHE A 306 8.96 22.15 10.01
C PHE A 306 8.42 23.24 10.94
N GLU A 307 8.04 22.90 12.19
CA GLU A 307 7.64 23.90 13.19
C GLU A 307 8.77 24.90 13.49
N LYS A 308 9.99 24.40 13.72
CA LYS A 308 11.18 25.23 14.00
C LYS A 308 11.53 26.15 12.83
N GLN A 309 11.51 25.62 11.61
CA GLN A 309 11.79 26.35 10.38
C GLN A 309 10.56 27.12 9.87
N LYS A 310 9.41 27.06 10.57
CA LYS A 310 8.14 27.69 10.18
C LYS A 310 7.68 27.31 8.76
N ILE A 311 8.01 26.09 8.32
CA ILE A 311 7.57 25.53 7.05
C ILE A 311 6.11 25.07 7.20
N LYS A 312 5.21 25.86 6.63
CA LYS A 312 3.78 25.58 6.66
C LYS A 312 3.35 24.68 5.49
N PRO A 313 2.38 23.77 5.68
CA PRO A 313 1.92 22.87 4.62
C PRO A 313 1.34 23.61 3.41
N GLU A 314 0.80 24.82 3.59
CA GLU A 314 0.30 25.67 2.52
C GLU A 314 1.36 25.99 1.45
N PHE A 315 2.65 25.97 1.81
CA PHE A 315 3.74 26.26 0.89
C PHE A 315 4.08 25.11 -0.07
N TYR A 316 3.66 23.88 0.22
CA TYR A 316 3.98 22.70 -0.60
C TYR A 316 2.76 21.78 -0.78
N ALA A 317 2.11 21.37 0.30
CA ALA A 317 1.04 20.39 0.30
C ALA A 317 -0.28 20.91 -0.30
N PHE A 318 -0.52 22.23 -0.32
CA PHE A 318 -1.72 22.77 -0.95
C PHE A 318 -1.84 22.30 -2.40
N ARG A 319 -0.76 22.48 -3.17
CA ARG A 319 -0.70 22.03 -4.57
C ARG A 319 -0.75 20.51 -4.71
N TRP A 320 -0.01 19.80 -3.86
CA TRP A 320 0.01 18.33 -3.86
C TRP A 320 -1.37 17.72 -3.72
N LEU A 321 -2.17 18.25 -2.79
CA LEU A 321 -3.49 17.73 -2.45
C LEU A 321 -4.57 18.22 -3.40
N THR A 322 -4.56 19.51 -3.79
CA THR A 322 -5.56 20.08 -4.72
C THR A 322 -5.44 19.48 -6.12
N LEU A 323 -4.22 19.23 -6.59
CA LEU A 323 -3.94 18.76 -7.95
C LEU A 323 -3.67 17.25 -8.02
N LEU A 324 -3.89 16.51 -6.91
CA LEU A 324 -3.64 15.07 -6.84
C LEU A 324 -2.23 14.68 -7.35
N LEU A 325 -1.23 15.48 -6.97
CA LEU A 325 0.19 15.34 -7.33
C LEU A 325 0.53 15.49 -8.83
N SER A 326 -0.40 15.94 -9.67
CA SER A 326 -0.19 16.00 -11.12
C SER A 326 0.96 16.93 -11.56
N GLN A 327 1.31 17.94 -10.77
CA GLN A 327 2.45 18.83 -11.02
C GLN A 327 3.76 18.39 -10.36
N GLU A 328 3.73 17.35 -9.51
CA GLU A 328 4.94 16.86 -8.83
C GLU A 328 5.62 15.74 -9.61
N PHE A 329 4.87 15.04 -10.47
CA PHE A 329 5.35 13.89 -11.21
C PHE A 329 5.01 14.00 -12.69
N ARG A 330 5.79 13.30 -13.52
CA ARG A 330 5.51 13.21 -14.95
C ARG A 330 4.22 12.42 -15.20
N LEU A 331 3.57 12.68 -16.33
CA LEU A 331 2.27 12.08 -16.64
C LEU A 331 2.21 10.55 -16.43
N PRO A 332 3.17 9.71 -16.87
CA PRO A 332 3.11 8.27 -16.62
C PRO A 332 2.99 7.90 -15.13
N ASP A 333 3.72 8.59 -14.27
CA ASP A 333 3.70 8.38 -12.82
C ASP A 333 2.39 8.91 -12.22
N VAL A 334 1.87 10.03 -12.72
CA VAL A 334 0.54 10.56 -12.34
C VAL A 334 -0.54 9.53 -12.65
N LEU A 335 -0.53 8.94 -13.86
CA LEU A 335 -1.48 7.88 -14.24
C LEU A 335 -1.36 6.68 -13.28
N ARG A 336 -0.13 6.28 -12.93
CA ARG A 336 0.09 5.19 -11.98
C ARG A 336 -0.43 5.52 -10.58
N ILE A 337 -0.18 6.71 -10.05
CA ILE A 337 -0.72 7.15 -8.76
C ILE A 337 -2.25 7.11 -8.79
N TRP A 338 -2.85 7.62 -9.86
CA TRP A 338 -4.30 7.72 -9.99
C TRP A 338 -4.97 6.36 -10.15
N ASP A 339 -4.30 5.36 -10.72
CA ASP A 339 -4.75 3.97 -10.68
C ASP A 339 -5.02 3.51 -9.22
N SER A 340 -4.13 3.85 -8.28
CA SER A 340 -4.31 3.56 -6.85
C SER A 340 -5.37 4.44 -6.19
N LEU A 341 -5.37 5.74 -6.48
CA LEU A 341 -6.31 6.68 -5.86
C LEU A 341 -7.76 6.37 -6.25
N PHE A 342 -8.03 6.05 -7.51
CA PHE A 342 -9.38 5.71 -7.97
C PHE A 342 -9.83 4.32 -7.51
N ALA A 343 -8.87 3.44 -7.21
CA ALA A 343 -9.12 2.12 -6.66
C ALA A 343 -9.29 2.10 -5.13
N ASP A 344 -8.99 3.21 -4.43
CA ASP A 344 -9.09 3.32 -2.98
C ASP A 344 -10.50 2.93 -2.48
N GLN A 345 -10.55 2.22 -1.34
CA GLN A 345 -11.77 1.60 -0.85
C GLN A 345 -12.83 2.65 -0.47
N GLU A 346 -12.42 3.76 0.16
CA GLU A 346 -13.33 4.75 0.74
C GLU A 346 -13.54 6.02 -0.11
N ARG A 347 -12.91 6.17 -1.29
CA ARG A 347 -13.08 7.31 -2.22
C ARG A 347 -12.94 8.73 -1.62
N ASN A 348 -12.51 8.84 -0.37
CA ASN A 348 -12.18 10.09 0.33
C ASN A 348 -10.76 10.56 0.01
N PHE A 349 -10.04 9.84 -0.86
CA PHE A 349 -8.65 10.09 -1.20
C PHE A 349 -7.76 10.15 0.05
N GLU A 350 -8.07 9.39 1.11
CA GLU A 350 -7.21 9.35 2.31
C GLU A 350 -5.86 8.75 1.94
N PHE A 351 -5.81 7.78 1.00
CA PHE A 351 -4.57 7.22 0.48
C PHE A 351 -3.58 8.29 -0.04
N LEU A 352 -4.08 9.39 -0.61
CA LEU A 352 -3.27 10.52 -1.05
C LEU A 352 -2.45 11.14 0.09
N LEU A 353 -3.01 11.21 1.31
CA LEU A 353 -2.30 11.75 2.48
C LEU A 353 -1.12 10.86 2.86
N TYR A 354 -1.29 9.54 2.77
CA TYR A 354 -0.21 8.59 3.00
C TYR A 354 0.88 8.69 1.94
N ILE A 355 0.53 8.89 0.66
CA ILE A 355 1.50 9.14 -0.41
C ILE A 355 2.29 10.43 -0.12
N CYS A 356 1.60 11.53 0.21
CA CYS A 356 2.25 12.79 0.53
C CYS A 356 3.16 12.67 1.77
N CYS A 357 2.75 11.91 2.78
CA CYS A 357 3.57 11.66 3.97
C CYS A 357 4.81 10.83 3.60
N ALA A 358 4.63 9.74 2.85
CA ALA A 358 5.73 8.91 2.35
C ALA A 358 6.74 9.73 1.52
N MET A 359 6.26 10.65 0.68
CA MET A 359 7.12 11.56 -0.06
C MET A 359 8.03 12.37 0.87
N ILE A 360 7.49 12.92 1.95
CA ILE A 360 8.26 13.68 2.95
C ILE A 360 9.26 12.77 3.68
N VAL A 361 8.80 11.61 4.14
CA VAL A 361 9.64 10.63 4.88
C VAL A 361 10.84 10.19 4.05
N LEU A 362 10.64 9.89 2.77
CA LEU A 362 11.73 9.46 1.88
C LEU A 362 12.80 10.54 1.67
N GLN A 363 12.47 11.80 1.92
CA GLN A 363 13.42 12.92 1.86
C GLN A 363 14.02 13.30 3.22
N LYS A 364 13.73 12.54 4.29
CA LYS A 364 14.13 12.84 5.67
C LYS A 364 15.59 13.28 5.80
N ASN A 365 16.53 12.50 5.27
CA ASN A 365 17.96 12.80 5.41
C ASN A 365 18.33 14.16 4.80
N ARG A 366 17.75 14.51 3.64
CA ARG A 366 17.98 15.80 2.98
C ARG A 366 17.32 16.93 3.76
N LEU A 367 16.10 16.73 4.24
CA LEU A 367 15.35 17.70 5.02
C LEU A 367 16.05 18.06 6.33
N LEU A 368 16.52 17.06 7.09
CA LEU A 368 17.24 17.28 8.35
C LEU A 368 18.54 18.07 8.17
N SER A 369 19.24 17.86 7.04
CA SER A 369 20.48 18.59 6.72
C SER A 369 20.25 19.98 6.10
N GLY A 370 19.04 20.27 5.64
CA GLY A 370 18.72 21.45 4.84
C GLY A 370 18.30 22.67 5.65
N SER A 371 18.57 23.86 5.12
CA SER A 371 18.00 25.11 5.62
C SER A 371 16.52 25.26 5.23
N GLU A 372 15.81 26.19 5.86
CA GLU A 372 14.39 26.47 5.56
C GLU A 372 14.14 26.67 4.06
N SER A 373 14.93 27.51 3.39
CA SER A 373 14.77 27.78 1.96
C SER A 373 15.10 26.57 1.08
N GLN A 374 16.09 25.75 1.48
CA GLN A 374 16.42 24.51 0.76
C GLN A 374 15.30 23.48 0.90
N ASN A 375 14.71 23.35 2.09
CA ASN A 375 13.64 22.41 2.39
C ASN A 375 12.34 22.78 1.68
N ILE A 376 11.94 24.05 1.70
CA ILE A 376 10.78 24.53 0.92
C ILE A 376 11.00 24.25 -0.57
N LYS A 377 12.19 24.56 -1.11
CA LYS A 377 12.51 24.31 -2.51
C LYS A 377 12.48 22.81 -2.86
N LEU A 378 12.95 21.96 -1.97
CA LEU A 378 12.92 20.50 -2.13
C LEU A 378 11.48 19.96 -2.15
N LEU A 379 10.61 20.46 -1.28
CA LEU A 379 9.20 20.06 -1.24
C LEU A 379 8.42 20.61 -2.44
N GLN A 380 8.71 21.82 -2.90
CA GLN A 380 8.06 22.40 -4.09
C GLN A 380 8.57 21.82 -5.41
N ASN A 381 9.75 21.20 -5.42
CA ASN A 381 10.34 20.57 -6.60
C ASN A 381 10.81 19.17 -6.20
N TYR A 382 9.84 18.27 -6.03
CA TYR A 382 10.12 16.92 -5.56
C TYR A 382 11.09 16.20 -6.52
N PRO A 383 12.08 15.45 -6.01
CA PRO A 383 13.09 14.81 -6.85
C PRO A 383 12.47 13.77 -7.79
N GLN A 384 12.84 13.83 -9.07
CA GLN A 384 12.30 12.97 -10.14
C GLN A 384 13.04 11.62 -10.25
N ASP A 385 14.12 11.43 -9.49
CA ASP A 385 14.93 10.21 -9.47
C ASP A 385 14.36 9.11 -8.55
N ILE A 386 13.31 9.42 -7.79
CA ILE A 386 12.66 8.49 -6.86
C ILE A 386 11.64 7.64 -7.61
N ASP A 387 11.75 6.33 -7.49
CA ASP A 387 10.78 5.39 -8.04
C ASP A 387 9.40 5.58 -7.37
N ILE A 388 8.37 5.86 -8.17
CA ILE A 388 7.00 6.02 -7.70
C ILE A 388 6.49 4.78 -6.97
N HIS A 389 6.92 3.58 -7.39
CA HIS A 389 6.54 2.35 -6.71
C HIS A 389 7.05 2.30 -5.27
N HIS A 390 8.23 2.87 -5.01
CA HIS A 390 8.79 2.96 -3.67
C HIS A 390 7.97 3.89 -2.77
N ILE A 391 7.49 5.01 -3.31
CA ILE A 391 6.61 5.94 -2.59
C ILE A 391 5.28 5.27 -2.23
N LEU A 392 4.64 4.63 -3.21
CA LEU A 392 3.34 3.97 -3.04
C LEU A 392 3.41 2.81 -2.04
N GLU A 393 4.52 2.08 -2.03
CA GLU A 393 4.73 0.99 -1.09
C GLU A 393 4.93 1.50 0.34
N LYS A 394 5.75 2.55 0.52
CA LYS A 394 5.93 3.21 1.82
C LYS A 394 4.60 3.76 2.36
N ALA A 395 3.71 4.23 1.48
CA ALA A 395 2.38 4.68 1.84
C ALA A 395 1.40 3.55 2.22
N GLY A 396 1.66 2.29 1.84
CA GLY A 396 0.71 1.17 1.94
C GLY A 396 0.78 0.30 3.20
N ARG A 397 1.70 0.55 4.14
CA ARG A 397 1.95 -0.33 5.31
C ARG A 397 1.38 0.23 6.61
N GLN A 398 0.07 0.18 6.80
CA GLN A 398 -0.54 0.47 8.11
C GLN A 398 -1.84 -0.32 8.30
N ILE A 399 -2.00 -0.98 9.45
CA ILE A 399 -3.29 -1.52 9.88
C ILE A 399 -3.91 -0.54 10.86
N ILE A 400 -5.13 -0.11 10.56
CA ILE A 400 -5.86 0.89 11.34
C ILE A 400 -7.11 0.26 11.94
N ALA A 401 -7.35 0.53 13.23
CA ALA A 401 -8.56 0.12 13.92
C ALA A 401 -9.79 0.81 13.32
N LYS A 402 -10.78 0.05 12.83
CA LYS A 402 -12.05 0.60 12.30
C LYS A 402 -13.12 0.86 13.37
N ARG A 403 -12.84 0.45 14.61
CA ARG A 403 -13.69 0.61 15.79
C ARG A 403 -12.81 0.71 17.04
N ASN A 404 -13.42 1.05 18.16
CA ASN A 404 -12.74 1.01 19.45
C ASN A 404 -12.55 -0.46 19.90
N TYR A 405 -11.42 -0.73 20.55
CA TYR A 405 -11.11 -1.98 21.24
C TYR A 405 -10.79 -1.72 22.71
N GLN A 406 -11.19 -2.62 23.59
CA GLN A 406 -10.80 -2.60 25.01
C GLN A 406 -9.51 -3.39 25.24
N GLN A 407 -8.82 -3.13 26.34
CA GLN A 407 -7.69 -3.95 26.78
C GLN A 407 -8.08 -5.43 26.91
N GLY A 408 -7.22 -6.33 26.41
CA GLY A 408 -7.42 -7.78 26.37
C GLY A 408 -8.35 -8.26 25.24
N GLU A 409 -9.00 -7.35 24.52
CA GLU A 409 -9.92 -7.70 23.44
C GLU A 409 -9.17 -8.28 22.22
N LEU A 410 -9.75 -9.32 21.62
CA LEU A 410 -9.25 -9.90 20.38
C LEU A 410 -9.50 -8.95 19.21
N ILE A 411 -8.42 -8.58 18.49
CA ILE A 411 -8.50 -7.76 17.30
C ILE A 411 -8.82 -8.62 16.07
N PHE A 412 -7.98 -9.63 15.80
CA PHE A 412 -8.20 -10.64 14.77
C PHE A 412 -7.38 -11.91 15.03
N GLU A 413 -7.75 -13.00 14.36
CA GLU A 413 -6.94 -14.22 14.28
C GLU A 413 -6.53 -14.50 12.83
N GLU A 414 -5.36 -15.12 12.66
CA GLU A 414 -4.80 -15.44 11.35
C GLU A 414 -4.13 -16.82 11.36
N GLN A 415 -4.30 -17.55 10.25
CA GLN A 415 -3.56 -18.78 9.97
C GLN A 415 -2.34 -18.46 9.10
N PRO A 416 -1.20 -19.13 9.30
CA PRO A 416 -0.01 -18.90 8.48
C PRO A 416 -0.26 -19.36 7.05
N LEU A 417 0.32 -18.65 6.08
CA LEU A 417 0.39 -19.09 4.69
C LEU A 417 1.24 -20.37 4.59
N VAL A 418 2.38 -20.39 5.27
CA VAL A 418 3.28 -21.54 5.40
C VAL A 418 3.90 -21.54 6.78
N LEU A 419 4.18 -22.73 7.30
CA LEU A 419 4.66 -22.95 8.67
C LEU A 419 5.65 -24.10 8.72
N ALA A 420 6.74 -23.96 9.47
CA ALA A 420 7.69 -25.03 9.73
C ALA A 420 8.22 -24.97 11.16
N GLN A 421 8.43 -26.15 11.75
CA GLN A 421 9.21 -26.29 12.99
C GLN A 421 10.67 -25.93 12.70
N PHE A 422 11.38 -25.43 13.71
CA PHE A 422 12.82 -25.24 13.61
C PHE A 422 13.56 -26.58 13.45
N GLU A 423 14.59 -26.60 12.61
CA GLU A 423 15.39 -27.80 12.31
C GLU A 423 16.21 -28.25 13.52
N TRP A 424 16.64 -27.32 14.37
CA TRP A 424 17.29 -27.64 15.64
C TRP A 424 16.31 -28.26 16.64
N ASN A 425 15.08 -27.75 16.73
CA ASN A 425 14.02 -28.35 17.57
C ASN A 425 13.72 -29.79 17.13
N LYS A 426 13.64 -30.04 15.82
CA LYS A 426 13.50 -31.41 15.28
C LYS A 426 14.68 -32.31 15.63
N LEU A 427 15.91 -31.79 15.56
CA LEU A 427 17.12 -32.53 15.92
C LEU A 427 17.11 -32.91 17.42
N TYR A 428 16.74 -31.96 18.28
CA TYR A 428 16.59 -32.12 19.73
C TYR A 428 15.28 -32.82 20.15
N LYS A 429 14.52 -33.37 19.20
CA LYS A 429 13.34 -34.22 19.43
C LYS A 429 12.16 -33.50 20.11
N TYR A 430 12.01 -32.21 19.88
CA TYR A 430 10.79 -31.49 20.26
C TYR A 430 9.62 -32.04 19.44
N SER A 431 8.60 -32.52 20.15
CA SER A 431 7.47 -33.24 19.56
C SER A 431 6.32 -32.28 19.28
N ALA A 432 6.14 -31.87 18.03
CA ALA A 432 5.09 -30.95 17.61
C ALA A 432 4.32 -31.47 16.39
N CYS A 433 3.09 -31.01 16.22
CA CYS A 433 2.28 -31.31 15.04
C CYS A 433 2.93 -30.70 13.80
N GLU A 434 3.24 -31.51 12.78
CA GLU A 434 3.90 -31.03 11.56
C GLU A 434 3.08 -29.97 10.78
N TYR A 435 1.75 -29.95 10.99
CA TYR A 435 0.85 -29.00 10.33
C TYR A 435 0.65 -27.69 11.08
N CYS A 436 0.44 -27.72 12.40
CA CYS A 436 0.04 -26.55 13.18
C CYS A 436 0.92 -26.27 14.41
N LEU A 437 2.03 -27.00 14.57
CA LEU A 437 2.98 -26.91 15.68
C LEU A 437 2.39 -27.14 17.08
N TYR A 438 1.15 -27.61 17.20
CA TYR A 438 0.58 -28.00 18.49
C TYR A 438 1.49 -29.04 19.18
N PRO A 439 1.90 -28.83 20.46
CA PRO A 439 2.80 -29.74 21.16
C PRO A 439 2.16 -31.12 21.32
N LEU A 440 2.92 -32.19 21.06
CA LEU A 440 2.44 -33.57 21.08
C LEU A 440 2.93 -34.36 22.30
N GLU A 441 3.35 -33.65 23.33
CA GLU A 441 3.78 -34.18 24.62
C GLU A 441 2.99 -33.52 25.75
N SER A 442 2.82 -34.22 26.87
CA SER A 442 2.25 -33.67 28.10
C SER A 442 3.20 -32.66 28.74
N CYS A 443 2.69 -31.80 29.64
CA CYS A 443 3.53 -30.88 30.42
C CYS A 443 4.65 -31.63 31.17
N GLU A 444 4.29 -32.76 31.81
CA GLU A 444 5.26 -33.60 32.50
C GLU A 444 6.33 -34.18 31.57
N GLN A 445 5.94 -34.66 30.37
CA GLN A 445 6.88 -35.18 29.39
C GLN A 445 7.82 -34.08 28.88
N ASN A 446 7.27 -32.89 28.62
CA ASN A 446 8.01 -31.71 28.21
C ASN A 446 9.08 -31.32 29.25
N VAL A 447 8.68 -31.17 30.52
CA VAL A 447 9.62 -30.80 31.61
C VAL A 447 10.68 -31.87 31.84
N ARG A 448 10.31 -33.17 31.87
CA ARG A 448 11.28 -34.26 32.03
C ARG A 448 12.33 -34.26 30.92
N ARG A 449 11.92 -33.95 29.68
CA ARG A 449 12.81 -33.87 28.53
C ARG A 449 13.77 -32.67 28.65
N LEU A 450 13.23 -31.49 28.93
CA LEU A 450 14.01 -30.25 29.05
C LEU A 450 15.00 -30.29 30.24
N CYS A 451 14.60 -30.89 31.35
CA CYS A 451 15.46 -31.05 32.54
C CYS A 451 16.34 -32.31 32.49
N GLN A 452 16.21 -33.15 31.46
CA GLN A 452 16.83 -34.49 31.37
C GLN A 452 16.66 -35.34 32.65
N ASP A 453 15.51 -35.22 33.31
CA ASP A 453 15.24 -35.85 34.60
C ASP A 453 13.86 -36.53 34.60
N THR A 454 13.86 -37.86 34.53
CA THR A 454 12.63 -38.67 34.52
C THR A 454 11.91 -38.74 35.87
N SER A 455 12.52 -38.26 36.96
CA SER A 455 11.94 -38.31 38.31
C SER A 455 10.98 -37.16 38.60
N ILE A 456 10.99 -36.09 37.79
CA ILE A 456 10.11 -34.94 37.96
C ILE A 456 8.65 -35.35 37.77
N VAL A 457 7.79 -34.89 38.67
CA VAL A 457 6.33 -35.09 38.60
C VAL A 457 5.68 -33.72 38.69
N ILE A 458 4.77 -33.43 37.74
CA ILE A 458 4.07 -32.15 37.68
C ILE A 458 2.74 -32.25 38.45
N PRO A 459 2.47 -31.35 39.42
CA PRO A 459 1.19 -31.34 40.13
C PRO A 459 0.06 -30.77 39.26
N TYR A 460 -1.20 -30.92 39.70
CA TYR A 460 -2.39 -30.44 38.99
C TYR A 460 -2.48 -30.95 37.54
N PRO A 461 -2.56 -32.28 37.32
CA PRO A 461 -2.65 -32.85 35.97
C PRO A 461 -3.88 -32.37 35.19
N GLU A 462 -4.93 -31.88 35.86
CA GLU A 462 -6.09 -31.23 35.27
C GLU A 462 -5.78 -29.88 34.58
N CYS A 463 -4.66 -29.24 34.93
CA CYS A 463 -4.18 -28.01 34.29
C CYS A 463 -3.37 -28.29 33.02
N ASP A 464 -3.00 -29.55 32.76
CA ASP A 464 -2.24 -29.95 31.56
C ASP A 464 -3.17 -30.07 30.34
N PRO A 465 -3.02 -29.22 29.30
CA PRO A 465 -3.85 -29.28 28.10
C PRO A 465 -3.68 -30.58 27.31
N ASN A 466 -2.56 -31.30 27.52
CA ASN A 466 -2.08 -32.38 26.69
C ASN A 466 -2.13 -33.75 27.37
N GLN A 467 -2.79 -33.87 28.53
CA GLN A 467 -2.85 -35.12 29.29
C GLN A 467 -3.32 -36.33 28.45
N THR A 468 -4.21 -36.11 27.49
CA THR A 468 -4.77 -37.17 26.61
C THR A 468 -4.26 -37.10 25.17
N ILE A 469 -3.24 -36.28 24.88
CA ILE A 469 -2.78 -36.06 23.49
C ILE A 469 -2.33 -37.34 22.81
N SER A 470 -1.68 -38.24 23.55
CA SER A 470 -1.19 -39.53 23.07
C SER A 470 -2.27 -40.41 22.43
N GLN A 471 -3.54 -40.23 22.82
CA GLN A 471 -4.69 -40.96 22.27
C GLN A 471 -5.19 -40.38 20.94
N ARG A 472 -4.81 -39.14 20.61
CA ARG A 472 -5.28 -38.40 19.42
C ARG A 472 -4.22 -38.26 18.33
N ILE A 473 -2.95 -38.56 18.63
CA ILE A 473 -1.84 -38.45 17.68
C ILE A 473 -2.11 -39.37 16.47
N VAL A 474 -2.09 -38.77 15.30
CA VAL A 474 -2.15 -39.46 14.01
C VAL A 474 -0.75 -39.47 13.42
N ARG A 475 -0.30 -40.63 12.92
CA ARG A 475 0.99 -40.80 12.25
C ARG A 475 0.78 -41.02 10.77
N CYS A 476 1.61 -40.40 9.94
CA CYS A 476 1.65 -40.72 8.52
C CYS A 476 2.09 -42.18 8.35
N PRO A 477 1.35 -43.02 7.59
CA PRO A 477 1.68 -44.44 7.44
C PRO A 477 2.97 -44.70 6.65
N LYS A 478 3.54 -43.67 6.01
CA LYS A 478 4.76 -43.77 5.21
C LYS A 478 5.99 -43.25 5.95
N CYS A 479 5.99 -41.96 6.32
CA CYS A 479 7.15 -41.31 6.96
C CYS A 479 7.08 -41.29 8.49
N ASN A 480 5.99 -41.75 9.10
CA ASN A 480 5.76 -41.73 10.55
C ASN A 480 5.67 -40.33 11.19
N GLU A 481 5.58 -39.27 10.38
CA GLU A 481 5.40 -37.89 10.83
C GLU A 481 4.11 -37.73 11.64
N MET A 482 4.14 -36.89 12.68
CA MET A 482 3.08 -36.82 13.68
C MET A 482 2.17 -35.60 13.53
N TYR A 483 0.88 -35.82 13.81
CA TYR A 483 -0.17 -34.81 13.73
C TYR A 483 -1.07 -34.88 14.97
N CYS A 484 -1.50 -33.73 15.49
CA CYS A 484 -2.38 -33.68 16.67
C CYS A 484 -3.80 -34.21 16.40
N SER A 485 -4.19 -34.36 15.12
CA SER A 485 -5.50 -34.84 14.71
C SER A 485 -5.52 -35.36 13.27
N ALA A 486 -6.54 -36.15 12.92
CA ALA A 486 -6.81 -36.57 11.55
C ALA A 486 -7.07 -35.38 10.61
N GLY A 487 -7.65 -34.29 11.12
CA GLY A 487 -7.86 -33.06 10.36
C GLY A 487 -6.53 -32.41 9.93
N CYS A 488 -5.58 -32.28 10.85
CA CYS A 488 -4.24 -31.76 10.55
C CYS A 488 -3.49 -32.65 9.55
N TYR A 489 -3.59 -33.98 9.70
CA TYR A 489 -3.02 -34.92 8.73
C TYR A 489 -3.60 -34.72 7.32
N HIS A 490 -4.92 -34.66 7.18
CA HIS A 490 -5.57 -34.46 5.87
C HIS A 490 -5.24 -33.10 5.25
N GLN A 491 -5.21 -32.03 6.06
CA GLN A 491 -4.83 -30.71 5.56
C GLN A 491 -3.36 -30.70 5.10
N ALA A 492 -2.44 -31.27 5.88
CA ALA A 492 -1.05 -31.40 5.46
C ALA A 492 -0.91 -32.22 4.16
N MET A 493 -1.59 -33.37 4.06
CA MET A 493 -1.60 -34.23 2.88
C MET A 493 -2.03 -33.49 1.62
N ASN A 494 -3.09 -32.69 1.71
CA ASN A 494 -3.62 -31.91 0.59
C ASN A 494 -2.77 -30.69 0.26
N SER A 495 -2.08 -30.10 1.25
CA SER A 495 -1.34 -28.86 1.07
C SER A 495 0.10 -29.06 0.64
N TYR A 496 0.89 -29.94 1.27
CA TYR A 496 2.32 -30.10 0.95
C TYR A 496 2.89 -31.48 1.23
N HIS A 497 2.30 -32.21 2.18
CA HIS A 497 2.89 -33.43 2.70
C HIS A 497 2.90 -34.55 1.67
N SER A 498 1.89 -34.68 0.79
CA SER A 498 1.95 -35.73 -0.25
C SER A 498 3.18 -35.60 -1.16
N THR A 499 3.70 -34.38 -1.32
CA THR A 499 4.89 -34.09 -2.10
C THR A 499 6.13 -34.27 -1.26
N LEU A 500 6.14 -33.97 0.03
CA LEU A 500 7.35 -34.13 0.87
C LEU A 500 7.47 -35.51 1.54
N CYS A 501 6.39 -36.28 1.61
CA CYS A 501 6.30 -37.56 2.30
C CYS A 501 7.23 -38.62 1.71
N GLN A 502 7.88 -39.40 2.58
CA GLN A 502 8.93 -40.36 2.22
C GLN A 502 8.82 -41.64 3.07
N SER A 503 9.05 -42.83 2.49
CA SER A 503 8.92 -44.12 3.21
C SER A 503 10.23 -44.88 3.42
N ASP A 504 11.32 -44.50 2.75
CA ASP A 504 12.58 -45.25 2.75
C ASP A 504 13.78 -44.29 2.85
N GLU A 505 14.63 -44.45 3.87
CA GLU A 505 15.80 -43.59 4.09
C GLU A 505 16.83 -43.65 2.96
N THR A 506 16.77 -44.67 2.11
CA THR A 506 17.62 -44.83 0.93
C THR A 506 17.11 -44.08 -0.30
N ASP A 507 15.92 -43.47 -0.24
CA ASP A 507 15.37 -42.67 -1.33
C ASP A 507 16.26 -41.44 -1.57
N SER A 508 16.72 -41.30 -2.81
CA SER A 508 17.45 -40.13 -3.35
C SER A 508 16.86 -38.77 -2.91
N LYS A 509 15.54 -38.69 -2.79
CA LYS A 509 14.84 -37.49 -2.36
C LYS A 509 15.02 -37.19 -0.89
N VAL A 510 15.01 -38.23 -0.04
CA VAL A 510 15.28 -38.11 1.40
C VAL A 510 16.69 -37.60 1.61
N GLN A 511 17.65 -38.18 0.88
CA GLN A 511 19.05 -37.78 0.93
C GLN A 511 19.23 -36.32 0.54
N LEU A 512 18.54 -35.86 -0.51
CA LEU A 512 18.61 -34.46 -0.94
C LEU A 512 17.96 -33.50 0.06
N ILE A 513 16.81 -33.84 0.66
CA ILE A 513 16.20 -33.01 1.72
C ILE A 513 17.11 -32.95 2.95
N ARG A 514 17.68 -34.09 3.37
CA ARG A 514 18.67 -34.13 4.48
C ARG A 514 19.87 -33.25 4.17
N GLN A 515 20.42 -33.34 2.95
CA GLN A 515 21.52 -32.48 2.52
C GLN A 515 21.16 -30.99 2.61
N ILE A 516 19.95 -30.59 2.19
CA ILE A 516 19.49 -29.19 2.28
C ILE A 516 19.42 -28.74 3.75
N ILE A 517 18.87 -29.58 4.63
CA ILE A 517 18.75 -29.29 6.07
C ILE A 517 20.14 -29.24 6.75
N ASP A 518 21.06 -30.13 6.39
CA ASP A 518 22.43 -30.14 6.92
C ASP A 518 23.21 -28.90 6.48
N LEU A 519 23.09 -28.50 5.20
CA LEU A 519 23.65 -27.24 4.70
C LEU A 519 23.07 -26.04 5.45
N TRP A 520 21.76 -26.04 5.71
CA TRP A 520 21.10 -25.00 6.49
C TRP A 520 21.65 -24.89 7.91
N ARG A 521 21.68 -26.00 8.67
CA ARG A 521 22.23 -26.04 10.03
C ARG A 521 23.70 -25.64 10.10
N SER A 522 24.49 -25.96 9.08
CA SER A 522 25.90 -25.57 9.02
C SER A 522 26.09 -24.05 8.88
N ALA A 523 25.10 -23.34 8.37
CA ALA A 523 25.12 -21.89 8.15
C ALA A 523 24.30 -21.09 9.19
N HIS A 524 23.42 -21.76 9.94
CA HIS A 524 22.54 -21.17 10.96
C HIS A 524 22.62 -21.99 12.26
N PRO A 525 23.57 -21.67 13.16
CA PRO A 525 23.62 -22.28 14.49
C PRO A 525 22.43 -21.83 15.36
N PRO A 526 22.11 -22.54 16.46
CA PRO A 526 21.11 -22.09 17.43
C PRO A 526 21.51 -20.75 18.08
N PRO A 527 20.55 -19.90 18.48
CA PRO A 527 19.09 -20.09 18.33
C PRO A 527 18.63 -19.86 16.89
N GLU A 528 17.79 -20.77 16.40
CA GLU A 528 17.26 -20.70 15.03
C GLU A 528 16.15 -19.66 14.94
N THR A 529 16.32 -18.69 14.04
CA THR A 529 15.31 -17.63 13.84
C THR A 529 14.38 -17.92 12.67
N THR A 530 14.76 -18.81 11.74
CA THR A 530 13.96 -19.20 10.57
C THR A 530 14.30 -20.63 10.15
N SER A 531 13.40 -21.29 9.42
CA SER A 531 13.60 -22.68 8.98
C SER A 531 13.59 -22.80 7.46
N ILE A 532 14.58 -23.51 6.90
CA ILE A 532 14.63 -23.87 5.48
C ILE A 532 13.41 -24.71 5.03
N SER A 533 12.79 -25.42 5.97
CA SER A 533 11.56 -26.18 5.69
C SER A 533 10.40 -25.29 5.26
N LEU A 534 10.42 -23.99 5.55
CA LEU A 534 9.46 -23.05 4.96
C LEU A 534 9.56 -23.03 3.43
N VAL A 535 10.78 -23.00 2.89
CA VAL A 535 11.02 -23.02 1.44
C VAL A 535 10.58 -24.35 0.84
N LEU A 536 10.98 -25.46 1.47
CA LEU A 536 10.59 -26.80 1.01
C LEU A 536 9.06 -26.97 1.00
N LYS A 537 8.36 -26.51 2.05
CA LYS A 537 6.90 -26.53 2.10
C LYS A 537 6.28 -25.61 1.07
N LEU A 538 6.78 -24.38 0.87
CA LEU A 538 6.27 -23.49 -0.18
C LEU A 538 6.38 -24.12 -1.57
N MET A 539 7.52 -24.73 -1.89
CA MET A 539 7.72 -25.45 -3.15
C MET A 539 6.73 -26.61 -3.31
N ALA A 540 6.51 -27.39 -2.25
CA ALA A 540 5.55 -28.48 -2.23
C ALA A 540 4.09 -28.00 -2.33
N MET A 541 3.76 -26.89 -1.67
CA MET A 541 2.44 -26.25 -1.76
C MET A 541 2.14 -25.77 -3.18
N LEU A 542 3.10 -25.14 -3.84
CA LEU A 542 2.96 -24.75 -5.25
C LEU A 542 2.74 -25.98 -6.14
N LYS A 543 3.36 -27.12 -5.83
CA LYS A 543 3.19 -28.35 -6.61
C LYS A 543 1.78 -28.92 -6.48
N GLN A 544 1.27 -28.98 -5.26
CA GLN A 544 -0.03 -29.58 -4.94
C GLN A 544 -1.22 -28.65 -5.17
N SER A 545 -0.99 -27.34 -5.22
CA SER A 545 -2.06 -26.36 -5.38
C SER A 545 -2.73 -26.48 -6.75
N ASN A 546 -4.07 -26.53 -6.72
CA ASN A 546 -4.92 -26.40 -7.91
C ASN A 546 -4.92 -24.97 -8.48
N ASN A 547 -4.48 -23.97 -7.69
CA ASN A 547 -4.42 -22.56 -8.09
C ASN A 547 -3.07 -21.95 -7.66
N ARG A 548 -2.04 -22.26 -8.45
CA ARG A 548 -0.66 -21.78 -8.22
C ARG A 548 -0.55 -20.26 -8.25
N LEU A 549 -1.31 -19.63 -9.14
CA LEU A 549 -1.31 -18.18 -9.33
C LEU A 549 -1.76 -17.45 -8.07
N LEU A 550 -2.81 -17.93 -7.40
CA LEU A 550 -3.26 -17.35 -6.13
C LEU A 550 -2.17 -17.45 -5.05
N LEU A 551 -1.52 -18.61 -4.92
CA LEU A 551 -0.43 -18.79 -3.94
C LEU A 551 0.77 -17.87 -4.23
N LEU A 552 1.15 -17.72 -5.51
CA LEU A 552 2.19 -16.77 -5.92
C LEU A 552 1.77 -15.31 -5.68
N GLN A 553 0.50 -14.97 -5.85
CA GLN A 553 -0.02 -13.64 -5.52
C GLN A 553 0.01 -13.36 -4.02
N GLU A 554 -0.31 -14.34 -3.18
CA GLU A 554 -0.16 -14.19 -1.73
C GLU A 554 1.31 -14.02 -1.33
N LEU A 555 2.22 -14.82 -1.90
CA LEU A 555 3.67 -14.64 -1.70
C LEU A 555 4.17 -13.27 -2.15
N GLN A 556 3.64 -12.73 -3.26
CA GLN A 556 4.03 -11.42 -3.74
C GLN A 556 3.71 -10.29 -2.76
N LYS A 557 2.68 -10.43 -1.90
CA LYS A 557 2.33 -9.43 -0.90
C LYS A 557 3.42 -9.23 0.14
N PHE A 558 4.20 -10.27 0.44
CA PHE A 558 5.37 -10.20 1.31
C PHE A 558 6.62 -9.63 0.61
N SER A 559 6.62 -9.61 -0.73
CA SER A 559 7.76 -9.17 -1.56
C SER A 559 7.73 -7.70 -1.97
N GLN A 560 6.58 -7.01 -1.81
CA GLN A 560 6.44 -5.58 -2.07
C GLN A 560 7.27 -4.82 -1.02
N GLY A 561 8.54 -4.54 -1.33
CA GLY A 561 9.51 -3.86 -0.44
C GLY A 561 10.88 -4.46 -0.25
N VAL A 562 11.15 -5.57 -0.92
CA VAL A 562 12.45 -6.23 -0.80
C VAL A 562 13.47 -5.66 -1.80
N GLN A 563 13.08 -4.83 -2.77
CA GLN A 563 13.96 -4.51 -3.91
C GLN A 563 15.12 -3.54 -3.64
N SER A 564 15.01 -2.60 -2.69
CA SER A 564 15.97 -1.51 -2.52
C SER A 564 17.06 -1.73 -1.45
N GLU A 565 16.94 -2.72 -0.55
CA GLU A 565 17.84 -2.89 0.60
C GLU A 565 18.55 -4.27 0.66
N ASN A 566 18.56 -4.98 -0.48
CA ASN A 566 18.97 -6.38 -0.61
C ASN A 566 20.39 -6.75 -0.13
N GLN A 567 21.31 -5.78 0.03
CA GLN A 567 22.68 -6.10 0.42
C GLN A 567 22.86 -6.32 1.93
N ARG A 568 22.17 -5.58 2.81
CA ARG A 568 22.44 -5.64 4.26
C ARG A 568 21.81 -6.84 4.96
N PHE A 569 20.58 -7.21 4.60
CA PHE A 569 19.85 -8.32 5.25
C PHE A 569 20.46 -9.70 4.91
N TYR A 570 20.95 -9.85 3.67
CA TYR A 570 21.68 -11.05 3.21
C TYR A 570 22.89 -11.36 4.10
N HIS A 571 23.61 -10.35 4.57
CA HIS A 571 24.82 -10.52 5.38
C HIS A 571 24.54 -10.91 6.85
N LYS A 572 23.30 -10.78 7.33
CA LYS A 572 22.92 -11.13 8.72
C LYS A 572 22.30 -12.51 8.85
N LEU A 573 21.38 -12.87 7.95
CA LEU A 573 20.85 -14.25 7.92
C LEU A 573 22.00 -15.24 7.71
N LEU A 574 22.97 -14.85 6.87
CA LEU A 574 24.12 -15.65 6.51
C LEU A 574 25.35 -14.75 6.63
N ARG A 575 26.05 -14.83 7.78
CA ARG A 575 27.29 -14.08 8.07
C ARG A 575 28.22 -14.09 6.85
N LYS A 576 29.06 -13.07 6.65
CA LYS A 576 29.95 -12.95 5.46
C LYS A 576 30.77 -14.21 5.19
N GLU A 577 31.10 -14.96 6.23
CA GLU A 577 31.85 -16.23 6.20
C GLU A 577 31.12 -17.39 5.51
N PHE A 578 29.79 -17.32 5.37
CA PHE A 578 28.96 -18.42 4.87
C PHE A 578 28.51 -18.29 3.41
N GLN A 579 28.99 -17.28 2.66
CA GLN A 579 28.56 -17.06 1.26
C GLN A 579 28.67 -18.30 0.36
N SER A 580 29.69 -19.14 0.56
CA SER A 580 29.88 -20.39 -0.18
C SER A 580 28.79 -21.43 0.13
N GLN A 581 28.38 -21.56 1.39
CA GLN A 581 27.34 -22.49 1.83
C GLN A 581 25.96 -22.08 1.32
N VAL A 582 25.69 -20.77 1.23
CA VAL A 582 24.44 -20.24 0.66
C VAL A 582 24.27 -20.64 -0.80
N GLU A 583 25.35 -20.57 -1.57
CA GLU A 583 25.35 -20.97 -2.96
C GLU A 583 25.16 -22.48 -3.10
N HIS A 584 25.79 -23.30 -2.25
CA HIS A 584 25.53 -24.74 -2.18
C HIS A 584 24.07 -25.06 -1.81
N LEU A 585 23.49 -24.33 -0.86
CA LEU A 585 22.09 -24.48 -0.46
C LEU A 585 21.15 -24.13 -1.63
N ARG A 586 21.41 -23.03 -2.34
CA ARG A 586 20.66 -22.62 -3.53
C ARG A 586 20.73 -23.70 -4.61
N GLN A 587 21.92 -24.26 -4.87
CA GLN A 587 22.12 -25.33 -5.84
C GLN A 587 21.37 -26.60 -5.44
N ALA A 588 21.41 -27.00 -4.16
CA ALA A 588 20.67 -28.14 -3.65
C ALA A 588 19.15 -27.96 -3.81
N LEU A 589 18.62 -26.77 -3.51
CA LEU A 589 17.22 -26.42 -3.76
C LEU A 589 16.87 -26.40 -5.25
N SER A 590 17.78 -25.95 -6.11
CA SER A 590 17.62 -26.01 -7.57
C SER A 590 17.51 -27.45 -8.06
N ASN A 591 18.40 -28.33 -7.59
CA ASN A 591 18.37 -29.76 -7.91
C ASN A 591 17.06 -30.40 -7.41
N PHE A 592 16.63 -30.04 -6.20
CA PHE A 592 15.35 -30.52 -5.65
C PHE A 592 14.17 -30.05 -6.50
N ASN A 593 14.20 -28.81 -6.99
CA ASN A 593 13.19 -28.32 -7.91
C ASN A 593 13.17 -29.12 -9.21
N GLU A 594 14.31 -29.29 -9.86
CA GLU A 594 14.39 -29.95 -11.16
C GLU A 594 14.00 -31.43 -11.11
N GLN A 595 14.38 -32.14 -10.05
CA GLN A 595 14.13 -33.57 -9.91
C GLN A 595 12.73 -33.88 -9.38
N TYR A 596 12.22 -33.09 -8.42
CA TYR A 596 11.02 -33.49 -7.66
C TYR A 596 9.87 -32.49 -7.68
N ILE A 597 10.10 -31.19 -7.86
CA ILE A 597 9.03 -30.18 -7.78
C ILE A 597 8.52 -29.78 -9.17
N GLN A 598 9.44 -29.45 -10.07
CA GLN A 598 9.23 -29.14 -11.49
C GLN A 598 8.28 -27.96 -11.73
N ILE A 599 8.48 -26.87 -10.98
CA ILE A 599 7.69 -25.64 -11.10
C ILE A 599 8.56 -24.55 -11.72
N GLU A 600 8.16 -24.09 -12.90
CA GLU A 600 8.89 -23.04 -13.63
C GLU A 600 8.79 -21.69 -12.94
N GLU A 601 7.63 -21.39 -12.37
CA GLU A 601 7.31 -20.13 -11.72
C GLU A 601 8.19 -19.87 -10.49
N PHE A 602 8.69 -20.93 -9.84
CA PHE A 602 9.59 -20.83 -8.70
C PHE A 602 11.07 -20.73 -9.09
N ARG A 603 11.44 -21.01 -10.35
CA ARG A 603 12.85 -20.98 -10.82
C ARG A 603 13.51 -19.62 -10.62
N TRP A 604 12.73 -18.53 -10.69
CA TRP A 604 13.27 -17.19 -10.44
C TRP A 604 13.84 -17.07 -9.02
N PHE A 605 13.14 -17.57 -8.00
CA PHE A 605 13.63 -17.60 -6.60
C PHE A 605 14.87 -18.48 -6.41
N LEU A 606 15.19 -19.33 -7.39
CA LEU A 606 16.36 -20.19 -7.37
C LEU A 606 17.54 -19.58 -8.14
N THR A 607 17.39 -18.41 -8.76
CA THR A 607 18.53 -17.63 -9.27
C THR A 607 19.32 -17.01 -8.10
N PRO A 608 20.61 -16.63 -8.27
CA PRO A 608 21.35 -15.97 -7.21
C PRO A 608 20.64 -14.75 -6.62
N ASP A 609 20.08 -13.87 -7.46
CA ASP A 609 19.37 -12.67 -7.00
C ASP A 609 18.00 -13.00 -6.41
N GLY A 610 17.26 -13.92 -7.02
CA GLY A 610 15.95 -14.33 -6.51
C GLY A 610 16.04 -15.09 -5.18
N PHE A 611 17.10 -15.85 -4.96
CA PHE A 611 17.30 -16.58 -3.71
C PHE A 611 17.64 -15.65 -2.55
N ARG A 612 18.46 -14.62 -2.81
CA ARG A 612 18.69 -13.53 -1.84
C ARG A 612 17.38 -12.82 -1.47
N GLN A 613 16.55 -12.54 -2.46
CA GLN A 613 15.24 -11.93 -2.24
C GLN A 613 14.29 -12.86 -1.46
N LEU A 614 14.32 -14.17 -1.71
CA LEU A 614 13.54 -15.15 -0.96
C LEU A 614 13.93 -15.16 0.52
N LEU A 615 15.23 -15.21 0.81
CA LEU A 615 15.72 -15.24 2.18
C LEU A 615 15.44 -13.92 2.92
N ALA A 616 15.60 -12.77 2.24
CA ALA A 616 15.24 -11.47 2.80
C ALA A 616 13.73 -11.36 3.07
N LEU A 617 12.89 -11.92 2.19
CA LEU A 617 11.45 -12.00 2.38
C LEU A 617 11.10 -12.83 3.62
N LEU A 618 11.71 -14.01 3.76
CA LEU A 618 11.45 -14.88 4.91
C LEU A 618 11.86 -14.21 6.22
N GLY A 619 13.10 -13.72 6.32
CA GLY A 619 13.57 -13.15 7.59
C GLY A 619 12.86 -11.85 8.01
N ARG A 620 12.29 -11.08 7.07
CA ARG A 620 11.52 -9.85 7.40
C ARG A 620 10.08 -10.09 7.79
N ASN A 621 9.45 -11.13 7.28
CA ASN A 621 8.00 -11.30 7.34
C ASN A 621 7.55 -12.53 8.15
N GLN A 622 8.48 -13.34 8.61
CA GLN A 622 8.16 -14.47 9.47
C GLN A 622 7.81 -14.02 10.88
N GLN A 623 7.01 -14.84 11.54
CA GLN A 623 6.69 -14.72 12.95
C GLN A 623 6.98 -16.06 13.63
N GLY A 624 7.69 -16.00 14.76
CA GLY A 624 7.88 -17.16 15.63
C GLY A 624 6.55 -17.62 16.21
N VAL A 625 6.33 -18.94 16.20
CA VAL A 625 5.13 -19.62 16.71
C VAL A 625 5.44 -20.22 18.07
N GLY A 626 4.91 -19.58 19.11
CA GLY A 626 5.15 -19.96 20.49
C GLY A 626 4.05 -20.86 21.02
N THR A 627 4.37 -22.14 21.18
CA THR A 627 3.46 -23.16 21.69
C THR A 627 4.21 -24.02 22.69
N SER A 628 3.68 -24.16 23.89
CA SER A 628 4.36 -24.84 24.99
C SER A 628 3.33 -25.44 25.95
N PRO A 629 3.38 -26.76 26.22
CA PRO A 629 2.47 -27.37 27.18
C PRO A 629 2.77 -26.88 28.60
N LEU A 630 4.04 -26.56 28.93
CA LEU A 630 4.44 -25.98 30.21
C LEU A 630 3.85 -24.58 30.39
N ALA A 631 4.00 -23.68 29.42
CA ALA A 631 3.48 -22.32 29.50
C ALA A 631 1.95 -22.30 29.69
N VAL A 632 1.22 -23.19 28.99
CA VAL A 632 -0.23 -23.33 29.16
C VAL A 632 -0.59 -23.90 30.53
N TRP A 633 0.17 -24.89 31.04
CA TRP A 633 -0.03 -25.43 32.38
C TRP A 633 0.18 -24.36 33.47
N VAL A 634 1.27 -23.59 33.38
CA VAL A 634 1.55 -22.45 34.30
C VAL A 634 0.37 -21.49 34.33
N LYS A 635 -0.08 -21.03 33.15
CA LYS A 635 -1.24 -20.13 33.04
C LYS A 635 -2.51 -20.73 33.62
N ASN A 636 -2.77 -22.03 33.40
CA ASN A 636 -3.94 -22.69 33.96
C ASN A 636 -3.86 -22.81 35.48
N CYS A 637 -2.67 -23.04 36.02
CA CYS A 637 -2.39 -23.09 37.45
C CYS A 637 -2.60 -21.73 38.13
N GLU A 638 -2.18 -20.62 37.51
CA GLU A 638 -2.44 -19.25 38.01
C GLU A 638 -3.92 -18.91 38.11
N ASN A 639 -4.75 -19.53 37.27
CA ASN A 639 -6.20 -19.33 37.25
C ASN A 639 -6.97 -20.26 38.21
N LEU A 640 -6.27 -21.08 39.00
CA LEU A 640 -6.91 -21.90 40.02
C LEU A 640 -7.45 -20.99 41.15
N PRO A 641 -8.69 -21.23 41.64
CA PRO A 641 -9.31 -20.37 42.63
C PRO A 641 -8.55 -20.39 43.97
N THR A 642 -8.13 -19.21 44.44
CA THR A 642 -7.47 -19.01 45.74
C THR A 642 -8.44 -19.31 46.90
N THR A 643 -8.16 -20.39 47.63
CA THR A 643 -8.46 -20.78 49.03
C THR A 643 -9.65 -20.20 49.84
N GLU A 644 -10.73 -19.71 49.24
CA GLU A 644 -12.03 -19.54 49.92
C GLU A 644 -13.21 -20.16 49.14
N GLN A 645 -13.06 -20.35 47.82
CA GLN A 645 -14.06 -21.03 46.98
C GLN A 645 -13.75 -22.53 46.74
N ALA A 646 -12.56 -22.99 47.11
CA ALA A 646 -12.09 -24.36 46.87
C ALA A 646 -12.55 -25.40 47.93
N VAL A 647 -13.11 -24.97 49.07
CA VAL A 647 -13.52 -25.88 50.16
C VAL A 647 -14.63 -26.86 49.74
N ALA A 648 -15.39 -26.57 48.67
CA ALA A 648 -16.38 -27.49 48.13
C ALA A 648 -15.81 -28.54 47.13
N VAL A 649 -14.61 -28.29 46.57
CA VAL A 649 -13.95 -29.21 45.61
C VAL A 649 -12.82 -30.01 46.28
N ALA A 650 -12.30 -29.52 47.42
CA ALA A 650 -11.17 -30.08 48.17
C ALA A 650 -11.45 -31.37 48.97
N ALA A 651 -12.56 -32.09 48.73
CA ALA A 651 -12.84 -33.35 49.42
C ALA A 651 -12.25 -34.60 48.72
N ALA A 652 -11.65 -34.47 47.52
CA ALA A 652 -11.14 -35.61 46.75
C ALA A 652 -9.61 -35.64 46.52
N ALA A 653 -8.88 -34.56 46.83
CA ALA A 653 -7.43 -34.43 46.58
C ALA A 653 -6.58 -34.30 47.87
N ALA A 654 -7.10 -34.76 49.01
CA ALA A 654 -6.39 -34.75 50.27
C ALA A 654 -5.56 -36.04 50.44
N ALA A 655 -4.32 -36.04 49.93
CA ALA A 655 -3.14 -36.71 50.54
C ALA A 655 -1.96 -36.89 49.55
N ALA A 656 -1.26 -35.81 49.20
CA ALA A 656 0.19 -35.82 48.95
C ALA A 656 0.69 -34.39 48.65
N ALA A 657 1.82 -34.03 49.26
CA ALA A 657 2.57 -32.77 49.12
C ALA A 657 1.98 -31.54 49.84
N ALA A 658 2.43 -31.40 51.08
CA ALA A 658 2.36 -30.21 51.90
C ALA A 658 2.97 -28.97 51.20
N SER A 659 2.33 -27.82 51.43
CA SER A 659 2.85 -26.45 51.37
C SER A 659 4.23 -26.25 50.71
N SER A 660 4.28 -26.21 49.39
CA SER A 660 5.29 -25.44 48.66
C SER A 660 4.50 -24.54 47.71
N ASP A 661 4.86 -23.27 47.70
CA ASP A 661 4.24 -22.25 46.85
C ASP A 661 4.35 -22.71 45.39
N ILE A 662 3.23 -22.82 44.67
CA ILE A 662 3.22 -23.27 43.27
C ILE A 662 4.14 -22.40 42.40
N SER A 663 4.26 -21.12 42.76
CA SER A 663 5.16 -20.15 42.15
C SER A 663 6.62 -20.58 42.34
N GLN A 664 7.03 -21.00 43.55
CA GLN A 664 8.38 -21.50 43.81
C GLN A 664 8.69 -22.78 43.04
N LEU A 665 7.70 -23.65 42.83
CA LEU A 665 7.87 -24.84 42.00
C LEU A 665 8.07 -24.46 40.53
N ILE A 666 7.27 -23.52 40.02
CA ILE A 666 7.40 -22.99 38.66
C ILE A 666 8.80 -22.39 38.45
N ASP A 667 9.25 -21.54 39.37
CA ASP A 667 10.58 -20.92 39.34
C ASP A 667 11.70 -21.97 39.37
N ALA A 668 11.57 -23.00 40.21
CA ALA A 668 12.55 -24.10 40.28
C ALA A 668 12.58 -24.94 38.99
N ILE A 669 11.44 -25.12 38.32
CA ILE A 669 11.38 -25.81 37.02
C ILE A 669 12.10 -24.98 35.96
N TYR A 670 11.80 -23.69 35.82
CA TYR A 670 12.47 -22.83 34.84
C TYR A 670 13.97 -22.73 35.10
N THR A 671 14.39 -22.55 36.35
CA THR A 671 15.83 -22.53 36.73
C THR A 671 16.54 -23.82 36.26
N LYS A 672 15.92 -24.98 36.48
CA LYS A 672 16.50 -26.27 36.07
C LYS A 672 16.49 -26.47 34.55
N ILE A 673 15.49 -25.93 33.85
CA ILE A 673 15.47 -25.94 32.39
C ILE A 673 16.63 -25.09 31.87
N ASP A 674 16.83 -23.89 32.41
CA ASP A 674 17.91 -23.00 32.00
C ASP A 674 19.29 -23.63 32.25
N ASP A 675 19.48 -24.29 33.40
CA ASP A 675 20.73 -25.00 33.74
C ASP A 675 21.08 -26.14 32.77
N VAL A 676 20.07 -26.80 32.17
CA VAL A 676 20.26 -28.03 31.36
C VAL A 676 20.15 -27.76 29.87
N SER A 677 19.19 -26.93 29.47
CA SER A 677 18.81 -26.66 28.09
C SER A 677 19.23 -25.25 27.61
N GLY A 678 19.74 -24.39 28.50
CA GLY A 678 19.99 -22.97 28.21
C GLY A 678 18.70 -22.16 28.21
N GLU A 679 18.77 -20.89 27.77
CA GLU A 679 17.61 -19.99 27.73
C GLU A 679 16.42 -20.64 27.01
N PHE A 680 15.35 -20.88 27.77
CA PHE A 680 14.16 -21.53 27.27
C PHE A 680 13.38 -20.62 26.30
N ILE A 681 13.46 -20.92 25.00
CA ILE A 681 12.68 -20.23 23.98
C ILE A 681 11.35 -20.97 23.76
N ASP A 682 10.24 -20.35 24.17
CA ASP A 682 8.86 -20.76 23.88
C ASP A 682 8.53 -20.57 22.38
N CYS A 683 9.31 -21.16 21.46
CA CYS A 683 9.09 -21.06 20.03
C CYS A 683 9.40 -22.38 19.34
N GLU A 684 8.35 -23.06 18.87
CA GLU A 684 8.49 -24.35 18.18
C GLU A 684 8.93 -24.19 16.72
N GLY A 685 8.64 -23.04 16.11
CA GLY A 685 8.94 -22.80 14.72
C GLY A 685 8.53 -21.42 14.24
N SER A 686 8.45 -21.24 12.93
CA SER A 686 8.11 -19.96 12.32
C SER A 686 7.12 -20.13 11.18
N GLY A 687 6.36 -19.07 10.89
CA GLY A 687 5.43 -19.04 9.77
C GLY A 687 5.28 -17.65 9.16
N LEU A 688 4.75 -17.59 7.94
CA LEU A 688 4.43 -16.32 7.25
C LEU A 688 2.97 -15.96 7.45
N PHE A 689 2.71 -14.80 8.06
CA PHE A 689 1.36 -14.31 8.38
C PHE A 689 1.12 -12.99 7.65
N LYS A 690 0.09 -12.94 6.82
CA LYS A 690 -0.11 -11.86 5.85
C LYS A 690 -0.56 -10.57 6.52
N LEU A 691 -1.55 -10.64 7.40
CA LEU A 691 -2.04 -9.47 8.12
C LEU A 691 -1.04 -9.06 9.19
N GLN A 692 -0.51 -10.02 9.94
CA GLN A 692 0.49 -9.70 10.96
C GLN A 692 1.75 -9.05 10.37
N SER A 693 2.22 -9.44 9.19
CA SER A 693 3.39 -8.80 8.54
C SER A 693 3.19 -7.31 8.20
N CYS A 694 1.95 -6.83 8.22
CA CYS A 694 1.61 -5.43 7.98
C CYS A 694 1.52 -4.59 9.27
N LEU A 695 1.67 -5.20 10.46
CA LEU A 695 1.66 -4.49 11.74
C LEU A 695 3.04 -3.87 11.99
N ASN A 696 3.09 -2.55 12.14
CA ASN A 696 4.33 -1.85 12.41
C ASN A 696 4.78 -2.00 13.87
N HIS A 697 6.07 -1.80 14.07
CA HIS A 697 6.68 -1.78 15.37
C HIS A 697 6.33 -0.53 16.18
N SER A 698 6.08 -0.70 17.48
CA SER A 698 6.19 0.35 18.48
C SER A 698 6.83 -0.22 19.75
N CYS A 699 7.74 0.52 20.40
CA CYS A 699 8.29 0.10 21.69
C CYS A 699 7.28 0.30 22.84
N ASP A 700 6.20 1.03 22.57
CA ASP A 700 5.00 1.17 23.39
C ASP A 700 3.81 0.67 22.55
N ALA A 701 3.84 -0.61 22.22
CA ALA A 701 2.86 -1.25 21.35
C ALA A 701 1.49 -1.33 22.01
N ASN A 702 0.44 -1.10 21.21
CA ASN A 702 -0.94 -1.17 21.68
C ASN A 702 -1.60 -2.53 21.41
N ALA A 703 -0.90 -3.45 20.76
CA ALA A 703 -1.30 -4.83 20.59
C ALA A 703 -0.10 -5.78 20.75
N GLU A 704 -0.41 -7.04 21.02
CA GLU A 704 0.57 -8.12 21.12
C GLU A 704 0.08 -9.38 20.42
N ILE A 705 1.02 -10.26 20.11
CA ILE A 705 0.78 -11.55 19.48
C ILE A 705 0.64 -12.60 20.58
N GLN A 706 -0.43 -13.40 20.50
CA GLN A 706 -0.68 -14.53 21.39
C GLN A 706 -1.09 -15.77 20.59
N TYR A 707 -0.74 -16.95 21.07
CA TYR A 707 -1.17 -18.23 20.51
C TYR A 707 -2.21 -18.90 21.42
N ARG A 708 -3.40 -18.32 21.49
CA ARG A 708 -4.46 -18.69 22.46
C ARG A 708 -4.91 -20.16 22.37
N HIS A 709 -4.75 -20.77 21.21
CA HIS A 709 -5.13 -22.17 20.95
C HIS A 709 -3.97 -23.16 21.13
N ASN A 710 -2.82 -22.70 21.60
CA ASN A 710 -1.56 -23.46 21.70
C ASN A 710 -1.16 -24.15 20.38
N ASN A 711 -1.47 -23.51 19.25
CA ASN A 711 -1.15 -23.94 17.90
C ASN A 711 -0.74 -22.72 17.07
N SER A 712 -0.48 -22.92 15.78
CA SER A 712 -0.06 -21.88 14.83
C SER A 712 -1.09 -20.78 14.53
N THR A 713 -2.28 -20.81 15.13
CA THR A 713 -3.26 -19.74 14.97
C THR A 713 -2.81 -18.53 15.77
N LEU A 714 -2.40 -17.50 15.05
CA LEU A 714 -1.96 -16.25 15.64
C LEU A 714 -3.19 -15.42 16.04
N SER A 715 -3.23 -14.94 17.28
CA SER A 715 -4.23 -14.00 17.78
C SER A 715 -3.55 -12.65 18.05
N VAL A 716 -4.05 -11.56 17.46
CA VAL A 716 -3.63 -10.19 17.80
C VAL A 716 -4.58 -9.63 18.85
N VAL A 717 -4.04 -9.22 19.99
CA VAL A 717 -4.80 -8.83 21.17
C VAL A 717 -4.39 -7.43 21.60
N ALA A 718 -5.36 -6.60 21.95
CA ALA A 718 -5.10 -5.25 22.42
C ALA A 718 -4.46 -5.27 23.82
N THR A 719 -3.30 -4.64 24.01
CA THR A 719 -2.60 -4.51 25.31
C THR A 719 -3.14 -3.35 26.14
N ARG A 720 -3.79 -2.39 25.47
CA ARG A 720 -4.53 -1.26 26.05
C ARG A 720 -5.74 -0.94 25.19
N SER A 721 -6.61 -0.04 25.64
CA SER A 721 -7.70 0.45 24.78
C SER A 721 -7.15 1.14 23.52
N ILE A 722 -7.73 0.81 22.37
CA ILE A 722 -7.37 1.33 21.05
C ILE A 722 -8.57 2.09 20.49
N SER A 723 -8.36 3.33 20.06
CA SER A 723 -9.43 4.14 19.48
C SER A 723 -9.66 3.81 18.01
N SER A 724 -10.88 4.04 17.53
CA SER A 724 -11.15 4.05 16.09
C SER A 724 -10.21 5.03 15.38
N ASN A 725 -9.67 4.62 14.24
CA ASN A 725 -8.63 5.29 13.45
C ASN A 725 -7.23 5.35 14.06
N GLU A 726 -7.00 4.70 15.20
CA GLU A 726 -5.66 4.47 15.74
C GLU A 726 -4.96 3.34 14.97
N GLU A 727 -3.65 3.47 14.76
CA GLU A 727 -2.83 2.40 14.19
C GLU A 727 -2.69 1.26 15.19
N ILE A 728 -2.78 0.01 14.71
CA ILE A 728 -2.48 -1.17 15.51
C ILE A 728 -1.00 -1.49 15.31
N THR A 729 -0.23 -1.47 16.40
CA THR A 729 1.22 -1.70 16.43
C THR A 729 1.57 -2.85 17.36
N ILE A 730 2.62 -3.58 17.04
CA ILE A 730 3.17 -4.66 17.88
C ILE A 730 4.61 -4.35 18.27
N ASN A 731 5.15 -5.06 19.27
CA ASN A 731 6.56 -4.96 19.60
C ASN A 731 7.34 -6.08 18.89
N TYR A 732 8.44 -5.74 18.23
CA TYR A 732 9.30 -6.69 17.50
C TYR A 732 10.46 -7.20 18.36
N LEU A 733 10.66 -6.59 19.53
CA LEU A 733 11.68 -6.95 20.48
C LEU A 733 11.15 -8.03 21.42
N SER A 734 12.06 -8.92 21.83
CA SER A 734 11.81 -9.95 22.84
C SER A 734 11.42 -9.31 24.17
N GLU A 735 10.83 -10.08 25.08
CA GLU A 735 10.38 -9.54 26.37
C GLU A 735 11.50 -8.93 27.21
N CYS A 736 12.69 -9.56 27.21
CA CYS A 736 13.87 -9.02 27.89
C CYS A 736 14.38 -7.71 27.23
N ASP A 737 14.34 -7.62 25.90
CA ASP A 737 14.80 -6.43 25.18
C ASP A 737 13.85 -5.23 25.28
N ARG A 738 12.57 -5.45 25.64
CA ARG A 738 11.57 -4.37 25.78
C ARG A 738 11.94 -3.36 26.85
N ASN A 739 12.67 -3.78 27.88
CA ASN A 739 13.00 -2.96 29.04
C ASN A 739 14.42 -2.38 28.97
N ARG A 740 15.22 -2.75 27.96
CA ARG A 740 16.56 -2.18 27.73
C ARG A 740 16.47 -0.68 27.38
N SER A 741 17.63 -0.02 27.48
CA SER A 741 17.79 1.40 27.16
C SER A 741 17.34 1.71 25.73
N ARG A 742 16.96 2.97 25.48
CA ARG A 742 16.61 3.45 24.15
C ARG A 742 17.70 3.10 23.14
N HIS A 743 18.97 3.31 23.49
CA HIS A 743 20.11 3.02 22.63
C HIS A 743 20.14 1.55 22.21
N SER A 744 20.09 0.61 23.17
CA SER A 744 20.12 -0.83 22.89
C SER A 744 18.91 -1.27 22.05
N ARG A 745 17.70 -0.78 22.37
CA ARG A 745 16.49 -1.06 21.56
C ARG A 745 16.61 -0.53 20.13
N GLN A 746 17.16 0.67 19.93
CA GLN A 746 17.37 1.24 18.60
C GLN A 746 18.43 0.46 17.82
N LYS A 747 19.55 0.09 18.45
CA LYS A 747 20.61 -0.75 17.87
C LYS A 747 20.00 -2.07 17.37
N LEU A 748 19.25 -2.77 18.21
CA LEU A 748 18.58 -4.03 17.84
C LEU A 748 17.59 -3.86 16.67
N LEU A 749 16.78 -2.79 16.66
CA LEU A 749 15.83 -2.54 15.57
C LEU A 749 16.53 -2.14 14.27
N GLN A 750 17.58 -1.32 14.35
CA GLN A 750 18.39 -0.91 13.22
C GLN A 750 19.12 -2.10 12.61
N GLU A 751 19.64 -3.02 13.43
CA GLU A 751 20.37 -4.18 12.98
C GLU A 751 19.47 -5.32 12.47
N ASN A 752 18.31 -5.55 13.09
CA ASN A 752 17.40 -6.65 12.72
C ASN A 752 16.35 -6.24 11.68
N TYR A 753 15.89 -4.99 11.70
CA TYR A 753 14.76 -4.54 10.89
C TYR A 753 15.08 -3.31 10.03
N LEU A 754 16.29 -2.74 10.13
CA LEU A 754 16.81 -1.65 9.29
C LEU A 754 16.04 -0.32 9.42
N PHE A 755 15.44 -0.06 10.59
CA PHE A 755 14.82 1.23 10.89
C PHE A 755 15.11 1.67 12.33
N LEU A 756 14.93 2.96 12.60
CA LEU A 756 14.96 3.53 13.94
C LEU A 756 13.52 3.79 14.42
N CYS A 757 13.17 3.31 15.60
CA CYS A 757 11.82 3.49 16.14
C CYS A 757 11.60 4.91 16.64
N GLN A 758 10.46 5.51 16.32
CA GLN A 758 10.09 6.87 16.75
C GLN A 758 8.81 6.90 17.58
N CYS A 759 8.46 5.80 18.25
CA CYS A 759 7.28 5.74 19.10
C CYS A 759 7.36 6.74 20.27
N SER A 760 6.22 7.00 20.91
CA SER A 760 6.08 7.85 22.11
C SER A 760 7.20 7.65 23.12
N ARG A 761 7.45 6.39 23.48
CA ARG A 761 8.50 5.96 24.41
C ARG A 761 9.91 6.32 23.94
N CYS A 762 10.26 6.02 22.68
CA CYS A 762 11.58 6.37 22.14
C CYS A 762 11.81 7.88 22.02
N VAL A 763 10.74 8.66 21.87
CA VAL A 763 10.82 10.14 21.83
C VAL A 763 10.98 10.71 23.24
N SER A 764 10.28 10.18 24.24
CA SER A 764 10.42 10.63 25.64
C SER A 764 11.80 10.32 26.21
N GLU A 765 12.40 9.20 25.84
CA GLU A 765 13.72 8.75 26.30
C GLU A 765 14.88 9.36 25.48
N ALA A 766 14.61 10.27 24.52
CA ALA A 766 15.62 10.78 23.59
C ALA A 766 16.72 11.64 24.24
N SER A 767 16.50 12.15 25.45
CA SER A 767 17.47 12.94 26.22
C SER A 767 18.27 12.12 27.23
N GLU A 768 17.99 10.83 27.35
CA GLU A 768 18.74 9.91 28.21
C GLU A 768 20.13 9.66 27.60
N LEU A 769 21.13 9.42 28.45
CA LEU A 769 22.48 9.08 27.98
C LEU A 769 22.42 7.73 27.27
N ASP A 770 23.19 7.60 26.18
CA ASP A 770 23.36 6.33 25.46
C ASP A 770 24.25 5.38 26.27
N GLU A 771 23.77 4.95 27.44
CA GLU A 771 24.41 3.96 28.30
C GLU A 771 23.88 2.57 27.92
N THR A 772 24.82 1.69 27.57
CA THR A 772 24.62 0.24 27.62
C THR A 772 24.68 -0.16 29.10
N SER A 773 23.76 -0.98 29.57
CA SER A 773 23.83 -1.47 30.96
C SER A 773 25.14 -2.24 31.15
N GLU A 774 25.73 -2.24 32.35
CA GLU A 774 26.97 -2.99 32.64
C GLU A 774 26.87 -4.51 32.34
N ASP A 775 25.66 -5.04 32.17
CA ASP A 775 25.38 -6.41 31.70
C ASP A 775 25.61 -6.61 30.17
N ASP A 776 25.90 -5.55 29.41
CA ASP A 776 26.12 -5.60 27.95
C ASP A 776 27.60 -5.92 27.57
N ASP A 777 28.55 -5.93 28.52
CA ASP A 777 29.98 -6.20 28.22
C ASP A 777 30.31 -7.69 28.05
N ASP A 778 29.42 -8.62 28.44
CA ASP A 778 29.69 -10.07 28.37
C ASP A 778 29.42 -10.69 26.98
N ASP A 779 28.64 -10.04 26.11
CA ASP A 779 28.29 -10.56 24.77
C ASP A 779 29.32 -10.17 23.69
N ASP A 780 30.09 -9.10 23.89
CA ASP A 780 31.07 -8.60 22.90
C ASP A 780 32.45 -9.30 23.00
N GLU A 781 32.72 -10.12 24.03
CA GLU A 781 34.01 -10.85 24.17
C GLU A 781 34.08 -12.21 23.44
N MET A 782 32.99 -12.71 22.84
CA MET A 782 32.99 -14.03 22.16
C MET A 782 33.30 -14.01 20.66
N ASP A 783 33.47 -12.85 20.03
CA ASP A 783 33.71 -12.73 18.57
C ASP A 783 35.18 -12.38 18.20
N GLU A 784 36.15 -12.43 19.14
CA GLU A 784 37.59 -12.20 18.86
C GLU A 784 38.52 -13.42 19.02
N ASN A 785 38.04 -14.67 18.92
CA ASN A 785 38.94 -15.84 18.78
C ASN A 785 38.49 -16.89 17.75
#